data_AF-A0A356EH16-F1
#
_entry.id   AF-A0A356EH16-F1
#
_cell.length_a   1.000
_cell.length_b   1.000
_cell.length_c   1.000
_cell.angle_alpha   90.00
_cell.angle_beta   90.00
_cell.angle_gamma   90.00
#
_symmetry.space_group_name_H-M   'P 1'
#
loop_
_entity.id
_entity.type
_entity.pdbx_description
1 polymer ?
#
loop_
_entity_poly.entity_id
_entity_poly.type
_entity_poly.pdbx_seq_one_letter_code
_entity_poly.pdbx_strand_id
1 'polypeptide(L)'
;MAKPLAKPEADDEVLPPIAPYPSSDDELENDDHRKRGGTKPDSDPAATAAVATAAAAVSDAAGEILENEAGIKSLNVSDSMRAKIRTLEKLGTRTQFRHRIALIGAAELDEKRPRPQQSGAMFLLEAFYEHGAPHWLDPVTAIMPLRDILFKMEAPPVADRGVFYVLTRAARGGISPAAFATHVVLPRMSIDYDWRRWKARHSWILDSIVDLLVSLRKQAPWNADRLGATDIISDIALCKYVGRPLARLVGERFTGQEAHLDSWRDAWKTFSFKSAGFLLFMRRAIMPCLYRMSGRIDPEQLAPIGRALSGLERTMGRRLNAMSKAAVQIFVDKAGLADNFDSRVQRRLDELQGSASLAVAREVKSFIELTRELAAFDAGPALLGRLSDISLKLDSAYLSDALTLTAALPKQEGTAILRWHYEALARVPAARRIAFITEVKSSGGSHSGCPYRKRRVPAPGQADATALALASGLSPEQVDALAQAGGGVLTLDRLRERLFTDQPNLAAAHGKLAAALATGLDRDWDMAQLEPMEALGGAGQELILRSLIPGLEGREGEPLSLDAIYNQYVDALKGPFIPASWALRLPQGPAGGGGIEPAGRDAARTRLDMKLLQQTWQAATAREPDAECAQAFADLGKIAMTLQRDLDREHSRALNEEAVARQKAGGSATGGSAALIPLPNDDPQVKALRLQVKLLDMLFAAMEDAPVNKLDARRFAAALLASSRFSQPGDEVCLTVLGGAVARYSRAEDHPSASCLAVRAIVQQLQADVVPAEVALCFLGIEQAAMLGDLVDALGVALTADDSLRLAIREIKAEAGQLLDFMEQASPLPNRQLTMESLVLALRRAAGAEPLGLELAKWRDLLIKLAPAETSQRPVRFLVSRSPLDALSGYMGGRPAEPLPAATLALIKRPGVLVGRLWDEAASRLAGSCLFAYVQAGATSTGIAKFWQFSALDPARVLMRDLGAKAQLAVYLGFRALAETLSKKTGLPVLIPGSPSSGMVSRDPAFAALIERYELAAGTLLAGEAQAGNTSASAIAEAYVIIDPRKPATYRADRELRRLGCFDGSALPSGPASPN
;
A
#
# COMPACT_ATOMS: atom_id res chain seq x y z
N MET A 1 -50.23 -31.54 -25.28
CA MET A 1 -49.98 -32.26 -24.02
C MET A 1 -49.75 -31.21 -22.94
N ALA A 2 -50.19 -31.29 -21.69
CA ALA A 2 -51.22 -32.08 -21.03
C ALA A 2 -51.31 -31.50 -19.60
N LYS A 3 -52.47 -30.91 -19.27
CA LYS A 3 -52.95 -30.55 -17.92
C LYS A 3 -53.17 -31.83 -17.06
N PRO A 4 -53.58 -31.77 -15.77
CA PRO A 4 -53.36 -30.76 -14.70
C PRO A 4 -53.28 -31.33 -13.23
N LEU A 5 -53.26 -30.41 -12.25
CA LEU A 5 -54.00 -30.40 -10.94
C LEU A 5 -53.94 -31.56 -9.93
N ALA A 6 -53.73 -31.17 -8.66
CA ALA A 6 -54.58 -31.58 -7.52
C ALA A 6 -54.62 -30.51 -6.40
N LYS A 7 -55.82 -30.25 -5.85
CA LYS A 7 -56.18 -29.57 -4.57
C LYS A 7 -57.51 -30.22 -4.12
N PRO A 8 -57.68 -30.57 -2.84
CA PRO A 8 -58.52 -29.78 -1.88
C PRO A 8 -57.71 -29.43 -0.60
N GLU A 9 -58.04 -28.51 0.33
CA GLU A 9 -59.28 -28.04 1.01
C GLU A 9 -59.64 -28.79 2.32
N ALA A 10 -60.37 -28.10 3.21
CA ALA A 10 -60.75 -28.41 4.61
C ALA A 10 -59.63 -28.33 5.68
N ASP A 11 -59.88 -27.91 6.95
CA ASP A 11 -60.95 -27.06 7.54
C ASP A 11 -60.47 -26.51 8.94
N ASP A 12 -61.29 -25.69 9.62
CA ASP A 12 -61.01 -25.01 10.90
C ASP A 12 -61.25 -25.85 12.20
N GLU A 13 -60.96 -25.23 13.37
CA GLU A 13 -61.51 -25.44 14.73
C GLU A 13 -60.80 -26.29 15.85
N VAL A 14 -60.37 -25.55 16.92
CA VAL A 14 -60.64 -25.78 18.38
C VAL A 14 -59.67 -26.62 19.31
N LEU A 15 -59.71 -26.24 20.61
CA LEU A 15 -58.87 -26.51 21.82
C LEU A 15 -59.46 -27.63 22.75
N PRO A 16 -59.02 -27.93 24.02
CA PRO A 16 -57.82 -27.59 24.84
C PRO A 16 -57.00 -28.90 25.17
N PRO A 17 -56.67 -29.43 26.40
CA PRO A 17 -56.59 -28.98 27.84
C PRO A 17 -55.16 -28.47 28.23
N ILE A 18 -54.74 -28.06 29.45
CA ILE A 18 -55.24 -27.95 30.87
C ILE A 18 -54.73 -29.00 31.91
N ALA A 19 -53.73 -28.60 32.74
CA ALA A 19 -53.46 -28.92 34.18
C ALA A 19 -53.00 -30.36 34.61
N PRO A 20 -52.43 -30.64 35.84
CA PRO A 20 -52.55 -29.94 37.15
C PRO A 20 -51.26 -29.68 37.99
N TYR A 21 -51.46 -29.20 39.24
CA TYR A 21 -50.50 -28.85 40.32
C TYR A 21 -50.07 -30.07 41.19
N PRO A 22 -49.09 -29.93 42.12
CA PRO A 22 -49.29 -29.48 43.53
C PRO A 22 -48.49 -28.19 43.84
N SER A 23 -48.78 -27.28 44.79
CA SER A 23 -49.39 -27.29 46.15
C SER A 23 -48.43 -27.63 47.31
N SER A 24 -48.63 -26.97 48.45
CA SER A 24 -47.70 -26.87 49.59
C SER A 24 -48.15 -27.66 50.82
N ASP A 25 -47.27 -27.85 51.82
CA ASP A 25 -47.40 -27.29 53.19
C ASP A 25 -46.40 -27.91 54.20
N ASP A 26 -45.92 -27.05 55.12
CA ASP A 26 -45.60 -27.25 56.56
C ASP A 26 -44.51 -28.17 57.19
N GLU A 27 -44.03 -27.63 58.34
CA GLU A 27 -43.53 -28.21 59.61
C GLU A 27 -42.15 -28.92 59.79
N LEU A 28 -41.24 -28.18 60.47
CA LEU A 28 -40.63 -28.47 61.80
C LEU A 28 -39.37 -29.36 62.04
N GLU A 29 -38.63 -28.89 63.07
CA GLU A 29 -37.68 -29.52 64.03
C GLU A 29 -36.27 -30.06 63.65
N ASN A 30 -35.27 -29.30 64.14
CA ASN A 30 -34.16 -29.66 65.06
C ASN A 30 -32.95 -30.56 64.64
N ASP A 31 -31.75 -30.00 64.91
CA ASP A 31 -30.58 -30.62 65.59
C ASP A 31 -29.79 -31.80 64.94
N ASP A 32 -28.46 -31.94 65.09
CA ASP A 32 -27.46 -31.13 65.83
C ASP A 32 -26.03 -31.21 65.21
N HIS A 33 -25.17 -30.28 65.64
CA HIS A 33 -23.74 -30.47 65.97
C HIS A 33 -22.70 -30.95 64.92
N ARG A 34 -21.84 -29.99 64.52
CA ARG A 34 -20.36 -29.92 64.84
C ARG A 34 -19.32 -29.82 63.70
N LYS A 35 -18.57 -28.71 63.80
CA LYS A 35 -17.10 -28.53 63.68
C LYS A 35 -16.43 -28.36 62.29
N ARG A 36 -15.86 -27.15 62.15
CA ARG A 36 -14.53 -26.83 61.56
C ARG A 36 -14.33 -27.03 60.04
N GLY A 37 -14.45 -25.92 59.31
CA GLY A 37 -13.86 -25.74 57.98
C GLY A 37 -14.07 -24.30 57.51
N GLY A 38 -13.03 -23.46 57.54
CA GLY A 38 -13.13 -22.03 57.20
C GLY A 38 -12.61 -21.73 55.80
N THR A 39 -13.51 -21.42 54.88
CA THR A 39 -13.19 -20.78 53.58
C THR A 39 -14.27 -19.75 53.26
N LYS A 40 -13.87 -18.61 52.67
CA LYS A 40 -14.84 -17.70 52.04
C LYS A 40 -15.30 -18.31 50.72
N PRO A 41 -16.59 -18.26 50.36
CA PRO A 41 -16.98 -18.27 48.95
C PRO A 41 -16.67 -16.90 48.35
N ASP A 42 -16.11 -16.87 47.13
CA ASP A 42 -15.86 -15.62 46.42
C ASP A 42 -17.17 -14.98 45.94
N SER A 43 -17.31 -13.67 46.16
CA SER A 43 -18.43 -12.89 45.63
C SER A 43 -18.25 -12.68 44.13
N ASP A 44 -19.16 -13.23 43.31
CA ASP A 44 -19.10 -13.09 41.84
C ASP A 44 -19.04 -11.59 41.45
N PRO A 45 -17.95 -11.13 40.82
CA PRO A 45 -17.80 -9.73 40.45
C PRO A 45 -18.78 -9.32 39.35
N ALA A 46 -19.29 -10.25 38.52
CA ALA A 46 -20.29 -9.95 37.50
C ALA A 46 -21.65 -9.60 38.13
N ALA A 47 -22.10 -10.40 39.12
CA ALA A 47 -23.32 -10.11 39.86
C ALA A 47 -23.21 -8.79 40.64
N THR A 48 -22.06 -8.58 41.30
CA THR A 48 -21.82 -7.36 42.09
C THR A 48 -21.76 -6.11 41.20
N ALA A 49 -21.13 -6.19 40.02
CA ALA A 49 -21.10 -5.11 39.04
C ALA A 49 -22.47 -4.83 38.42
N ALA A 50 -23.28 -5.85 38.16
CA ALA A 50 -24.64 -5.68 37.64
C ALA A 50 -25.54 -4.93 38.64
N VAL A 51 -25.48 -5.30 39.93
CA VAL A 51 -26.21 -4.59 41.01
C VAL A 51 -25.70 -3.16 41.18
N ALA A 52 -24.38 -2.93 41.14
CA ALA A 52 -23.81 -1.58 41.23
C ALA A 52 -24.22 -0.70 40.04
N THR A 53 -24.27 -1.25 38.83
CA THR A 53 -24.69 -0.54 37.61
C THR A 53 -26.19 -0.21 37.65
N ALA A 54 -27.02 -1.12 38.15
CA ALA A 54 -28.44 -0.88 38.38
C ALA A 54 -28.68 0.20 39.46
N ALA A 55 -27.93 0.16 40.56
CA ALA A 55 -27.99 1.17 41.62
C ALA A 55 -27.55 2.56 41.12
N ALA A 56 -26.49 2.63 40.31
CA ALA A 56 -26.06 3.86 39.66
C ALA A 56 -27.14 4.42 38.71
N ALA A 57 -27.73 3.58 37.85
CA ALA A 57 -28.80 4.00 36.95
C ALA A 57 -30.07 4.49 37.69
N VAL A 58 -30.41 3.88 38.83
CA VAL A 58 -31.50 4.35 39.70
C VAL A 58 -31.15 5.66 40.40
N SER A 59 -29.89 5.85 40.79
CA SER A 59 -29.39 7.10 41.39
C SER A 59 -29.39 8.26 40.38
N ASP A 60 -28.92 8.04 39.15
CA ASP A 60 -28.91 9.05 38.08
C ASP A 60 -30.35 9.42 37.68
N ALA A 61 -31.25 8.44 37.55
CA ALA A 61 -32.66 8.70 37.28
C ALA A 61 -33.34 9.50 38.42
N ALA A 62 -33.03 9.21 39.68
CA ALA A 62 -33.51 10.01 40.82
C ALA A 62 -32.93 11.44 40.80
N GLY A 63 -31.67 11.60 40.38
CA GLY A 63 -31.02 12.90 40.16
C GLY A 63 -31.73 13.73 39.09
N GLU A 64 -31.90 13.18 37.88
CA GLU A 64 -32.61 13.87 36.80
C GLU A 64 -34.06 14.22 37.18
N ILE A 65 -34.77 13.36 37.91
CA ILE A 65 -36.13 13.66 38.40
C ILE A 65 -36.13 14.87 39.36
N LEU A 66 -35.14 14.99 40.25
CA LEU A 66 -35.02 16.11 41.19
C LEU A 66 -34.60 17.42 40.50
N GLU A 67 -33.67 17.36 39.54
CA GLU A 67 -33.29 18.52 38.72
C GLU A 67 -34.46 18.99 37.84
N ASN A 68 -35.20 18.07 37.22
CA ASN A 68 -36.38 18.39 36.43
C ASN A 68 -37.50 18.98 37.30
N GLU A 69 -37.73 18.46 38.53
CA GLU A 69 -38.65 19.08 39.51
C GLU A 69 -38.25 20.52 39.85
N ALA A 70 -36.95 20.82 40.01
CA ALA A 70 -36.47 22.19 40.24
C ALA A 70 -36.64 23.08 39.00
N GLY A 71 -36.40 22.54 37.80
CA GLY A 71 -36.69 23.19 36.52
C GLY A 71 -38.17 23.57 36.38
N ILE A 72 -39.08 22.64 36.65
CA ILE A 72 -40.54 22.84 36.56
C ILE A 72 -41.05 23.88 37.57
N LYS A 73 -40.42 23.94 38.77
CA LYS A 73 -40.73 24.96 39.79
C LYS A 73 -40.22 26.35 39.40
N SER A 74 -39.10 26.44 38.68
CA SER A 74 -38.51 27.71 38.20
C SER A 74 -39.08 28.22 36.87
N LEU A 75 -39.90 27.44 36.16
CA LEU A 75 -40.62 27.92 34.98
C LEU A 75 -41.71 28.94 35.34
N ASN A 76 -41.69 30.08 34.66
CA ASN A 76 -42.74 31.12 34.68
C ASN A 76 -43.95 30.72 33.81
N VAL A 77 -44.67 29.68 34.21
CA VAL A 77 -45.91 29.18 33.57
C VAL A 77 -47.04 29.01 34.59
N SER A 78 -48.28 28.97 34.12
CA SER A 78 -49.48 28.72 34.93
C SER A 78 -49.42 27.40 35.68
N ASP A 79 -50.06 27.31 36.85
CA ASP A 79 -50.10 26.06 37.60
C ASP A 79 -50.86 24.92 36.89
N SER A 80 -51.78 25.26 35.99
CA SER A 80 -52.42 24.31 35.08
C SER A 80 -51.39 23.67 34.13
N MET A 81 -50.57 24.48 33.47
CA MET A 81 -49.50 23.99 32.60
C MET A 81 -48.39 23.29 33.41
N ARG A 82 -48.02 23.81 34.58
CA ARG A 82 -47.07 23.18 35.51
C ARG A 82 -47.55 21.78 35.95
N ALA A 83 -48.85 21.60 36.19
CA ALA A 83 -49.45 20.31 36.47
C ALA A 83 -49.43 19.38 35.24
N LYS A 84 -49.77 19.87 34.04
CA LYS A 84 -49.67 19.10 32.79
C LYS A 84 -48.24 18.61 32.52
N ILE A 85 -47.25 19.48 32.68
CA ILE A 85 -45.83 19.14 32.56
C ILE A 85 -45.47 18.03 33.55
N ARG A 86 -45.80 18.18 34.85
CA ARG A 86 -45.58 17.12 35.84
C ARG A 86 -46.22 15.77 35.46
N THR A 87 -47.36 15.78 34.78
CA THR A 87 -48.00 14.55 34.26
C THR A 87 -47.22 13.98 33.07
N LEU A 88 -46.79 14.80 32.12
CA LEU A 88 -46.00 14.39 30.95
C LEU A 88 -44.60 13.87 31.33
N GLU A 89 -43.95 14.47 32.33
CA GLU A 89 -42.67 14.00 32.88
C GLU A 89 -42.83 12.65 33.60
N LYS A 90 -43.95 12.44 34.32
CA LYS A 90 -44.29 11.16 34.97
C LYS A 90 -44.58 10.01 33.99
N LEU A 91 -44.94 10.31 32.75
CA LEU A 91 -45.07 9.30 31.69
C LEU A 91 -43.70 8.86 31.14
N GLY A 92 -42.62 9.57 31.50
CA GLY A 92 -41.25 9.30 31.10
C GLY A 92 -40.92 9.88 29.73
N THR A 93 -39.89 10.72 29.65
CA THR A 93 -39.34 11.20 28.37
C THR A 93 -37.84 11.00 28.32
N ARG A 94 -37.32 10.75 27.11
CA ARG A 94 -35.88 10.55 26.86
C ARG A 94 -35.16 11.85 26.49
N THR A 95 -35.87 12.97 26.43
CA THR A 95 -35.29 14.29 26.09
C THR A 95 -34.80 15.01 27.33
N GLN A 96 -33.84 15.93 27.21
CA GLN A 96 -33.39 16.76 28.33
C GLN A 96 -34.31 17.98 28.52
N PHE A 97 -34.66 18.32 29.76
CA PHE A 97 -35.63 19.39 30.08
C PHE A 97 -35.27 20.75 29.47
N ARG A 98 -33.97 21.10 29.44
CA ARG A 98 -33.45 22.32 28.79
C ARG A 98 -33.79 22.44 27.29
N HIS A 99 -34.15 21.34 26.62
CA HIS A 99 -34.56 21.32 25.21
C HIS A 99 -36.09 21.30 25.02
N ARG A 100 -36.87 21.49 26.11
CA ARG A 100 -38.33 21.66 26.11
C ARG A 100 -38.79 23.06 26.52
N ILE A 101 -37.93 23.89 27.11
CA ILE A 101 -38.33 25.14 27.80
C ILE A 101 -39.05 26.14 26.88
N ALA A 102 -38.59 26.36 25.65
CA ALA A 102 -39.23 27.32 24.74
C ALA A 102 -40.49 26.73 24.09
N LEU A 103 -40.54 25.40 23.88
CA LEU A 103 -41.74 24.67 23.47
C LEU A 103 -42.84 24.70 24.55
N ILE A 104 -42.47 24.53 25.83
CA ILE A 104 -43.36 24.69 26.98
C ILE A 104 -43.91 26.13 27.05
N GLY A 105 -43.04 27.13 26.94
CA GLY A 105 -43.45 28.54 26.91
C GLY A 105 -44.37 28.87 25.73
N ALA A 106 -44.15 28.26 24.57
CA ALA A 106 -45.04 28.39 23.41
C ALA A 106 -46.41 27.73 23.65
N ALA A 107 -46.46 26.54 24.26
CA ALA A 107 -47.71 25.85 24.59
C ALA A 107 -48.55 26.64 25.63
N GLU A 108 -47.93 27.15 26.69
CA GLU A 108 -48.55 28.05 27.68
C GLU A 108 -49.15 29.32 27.04
N LEU A 109 -48.43 29.92 26.09
CA LEU A 109 -48.90 31.09 25.33
C LEU A 109 -49.97 30.75 24.28
N ASP A 110 -50.16 29.48 23.95
CA ASP A 110 -51.16 29.00 23.00
C ASP A 110 -52.45 28.56 23.70
N GLU A 111 -52.36 27.85 24.83
CA GLU A 111 -53.55 27.46 25.63
C GLU A 111 -54.34 28.67 26.13
N LYS A 112 -53.66 29.80 26.39
CA LYS A 112 -54.30 31.07 26.79
C LYS A 112 -55.10 31.76 25.69
N ARG A 113 -54.99 31.30 24.42
CA ARG A 113 -55.71 31.88 23.28
C ARG A 113 -57.08 31.23 23.11
N PRO A 114 -58.10 31.95 22.60
CA PRO A 114 -59.34 31.34 22.15
C PRO A 114 -59.08 30.21 21.15
N ARG A 115 -59.77 29.06 21.28
CA ARG A 115 -59.62 27.87 20.41
C ARG A 115 -59.42 28.14 18.90
N PRO A 116 -60.17 29.03 18.21
CA PRO A 116 -59.94 29.30 16.79
C PRO A 116 -58.60 29.99 16.47
N GLN A 117 -57.98 30.65 17.45
CA GLN A 117 -56.69 31.36 17.33
C GLN A 117 -55.48 30.52 17.76
N GLN A 118 -55.69 29.28 18.20
CA GLN A 118 -54.62 28.39 18.66
C GLN A 118 -53.79 27.83 17.48
N SER A 119 -52.46 27.84 17.67
CA SER A 119 -51.44 27.33 16.75
C SER A 119 -51.30 25.81 16.80
N GLY A 120 -51.67 25.18 17.91
CA GLY A 120 -51.45 23.76 18.16
C GLY A 120 -50.08 23.45 18.77
N ALA A 121 -49.45 24.41 19.46
CA ALA A 121 -48.14 24.22 20.10
C ALA A 121 -48.18 23.13 21.18
N MET A 122 -49.32 22.95 21.86
CA MET A 122 -49.52 21.88 22.84
C MET A 122 -49.43 20.48 22.23
N PHE A 123 -49.99 20.25 21.03
CA PHE A 123 -49.89 18.95 20.36
C PHE A 123 -48.45 18.59 19.96
N LEU A 124 -47.62 19.60 19.63
CA LEU A 124 -46.19 19.40 19.42
C LEU A 124 -45.47 19.07 20.73
N LEU A 125 -45.83 19.72 21.85
CA LEU A 125 -45.28 19.40 23.17
C LEU A 125 -45.58 17.95 23.55
N GLU A 126 -46.85 17.52 23.46
CA GLU A 126 -47.28 16.13 23.72
C GLU A 126 -46.47 15.12 22.89
N ALA A 127 -46.38 15.31 21.58
CA ALA A 127 -45.63 14.41 20.69
C ALA A 127 -44.10 14.44 20.93
N PHE A 128 -43.55 15.55 21.48
CA PHE A 128 -42.15 15.66 21.86
C PHE A 128 -41.83 14.94 23.18
N TYR A 129 -42.79 14.85 24.09
CA TYR A 129 -42.71 13.96 25.26
C TYR A 129 -42.81 12.49 24.84
N GLU A 130 -43.85 12.13 24.08
CA GLU A 130 -44.22 10.76 23.70
C GLU A 130 -43.19 10.05 22.82
N HIS A 131 -42.57 10.76 21.86
CA HIS A 131 -41.65 10.18 20.87
C HIS A 131 -40.22 10.74 20.95
N GLY A 132 -39.92 11.51 21.99
CA GLY A 132 -38.65 12.21 22.14
C GLY A 132 -37.43 11.30 22.22
N ALA A 133 -36.32 11.72 21.59
CA ALA A 133 -35.02 11.06 21.67
C ALA A 133 -33.96 12.00 22.28
N PRO A 134 -32.90 11.50 22.97
CA PRO A 134 -31.99 12.33 23.76
C PRO A 134 -31.29 13.48 23.04
N HIS A 135 -31.12 13.37 21.72
CA HIS A 135 -30.48 14.37 20.86
C HIS A 135 -31.44 15.43 20.30
N TRP A 136 -32.74 15.40 20.63
CA TRP A 136 -33.70 16.37 20.12
C TRP A 136 -33.52 17.73 20.82
N LEU A 137 -33.31 18.77 19.99
CA LEU A 137 -33.25 20.17 20.42
C LEU A 137 -34.64 20.81 20.39
N ASP A 138 -34.78 21.97 21.04
CA ASP A 138 -36.06 22.70 21.11
C ASP A 138 -36.49 23.22 19.72
N PRO A 139 -37.67 22.82 19.20
CA PRO A 139 -38.12 23.22 17.88
C PRO A 139 -38.60 24.68 17.80
N VAL A 140 -38.98 25.31 18.91
CA VAL A 140 -39.39 26.73 18.93
C VAL A 140 -38.18 27.63 18.70
N THR A 141 -37.03 27.28 19.27
CA THR A 141 -35.75 27.93 18.96
C THR A 141 -35.39 27.77 17.48
N ALA A 142 -35.65 26.59 16.90
CA ALA A 142 -35.36 26.32 15.49
C ALA A 142 -36.28 27.08 14.50
N ILE A 143 -37.53 27.41 14.85
CA ILE A 143 -38.44 28.20 13.99
C ILE A 143 -38.42 29.71 14.28
N MET A 144 -37.59 30.19 15.21
CA MET A 144 -37.59 31.61 15.60
C MET A 144 -37.49 32.60 14.41
N PRO A 145 -36.65 32.37 13.38
CA PRO A 145 -36.59 33.27 12.22
C PRO A 145 -37.91 33.41 11.43
N LEU A 146 -38.82 32.42 11.50
CA LEU A 146 -40.16 32.52 10.92
C LEU A 146 -41.10 33.31 11.84
N ARG A 147 -40.94 33.16 13.17
CA ARG A 147 -41.71 33.94 14.16
C ARG A 147 -41.33 35.43 14.09
N ASP A 148 -40.06 35.74 13.82
CA ASP A 148 -39.59 37.11 13.54
C ASP A 148 -40.25 37.70 12.29
N ILE A 149 -40.44 36.91 11.22
CA ILE A 149 -41.16 37.34 10.02
C ILE A 149 -42.64 37.58 10.34
N LEU A 150 -43.29 36.64 11.03
CA LEU A 150 -44.70 36.78 11.43
C LEU A 150 -44.93 38.01 12.31
N PHE A 151 -44.02 38.28 13.27
CA PHE A 151 -44.07 39.46 14.12
C PHE A 151 -43.90 40.76 13.32
N LYS A 152 -42.90 40.85 12.44
CA LYS A 152 -42.65 42.01 11.55
C LYS A 152 -43.76 42.27 10.53
N MET A 153 -44.54 41.24 10.19
CA MET A 153 -45.67 41.31 9.25
C MET A 153 -47.04 41.37 9.95
N GLU A 154 -47.05 41.69 11.26
CA GLU A 154 -48.24 41.81 12.13
C GLU A 154 -49.24 40.64 11.98
N ALA A 155 -48.69 39.43 11.82
CA ALA A 155 -49.50 38.24 11.57
C ALA A 155 -50.30 37.82 12.82
N PRO A 156 -51.56 37.37 12.66
CA PRO A 156 -52.35 36.87 13.76
C PRO A 156 -51.70 35.60 14.34
N PRO A 157 -51.85 35.31 15.64
CA PRO A 157 -51.11 34.23 16.30
C PRO A 157 -51.26 32.84 15.66
N VAL A 158 -52.38 32.60 14.98
CA VAL A 158 -52.69 31.34 14.26
C VAL A 158 -51.87 31.14 12.96
N ALA A 159 -51.09 32.12 12.51
CA ALA A 159 -50.37 32.04 11.23
C ALA A 159 -49.27 30.95 11.18
N ASP A 160 -48.67 30.60 12.32
CA ASP A 160 -47.70 29.50 12.44
C ASP A 160 -48.36 28.10 12.63
N ARG A 161 -49.70 28.01 12.70
CA ARG A 161 -50.43 26.74 12.87
C ARG A 161 -50.07 25.68 11.84
N GLY A 162 -49.83 26.09 10.60
CA GLY A 162 -49.37 25.20 9.53
C GLY A 162 -47.96 24.64 9.75
N VAL A 163 -47.12 25.31 10.53
CA VAL A 163 -45.77 24.86 10.91
C VAL A 163 -45.86 23.90 12.10
N PHE A 164 -46.57 24.28 13.17
CA PHE A 164 -46.77 23.41 14.35
C PHE A 164 -47.43 22.08 14.00
N TYR A 165 -48.42 22.08 13.10
CA TYR A 165 -49.05 20.86 12.58
C TYR A 165 -48.02 19.89 11.95
N VAL A 166 -47.21 20.36 11.00
CA VAL A 166 -46.22 19.49 10.32
C VAL A 166 -45.12 19.05 11.28
N LEU A 167 -44.67 19.92 12.20
CA LEU A 167 -43.69 19.55 13.23
C LEU A 167 -44.23 18.45 14.17
N THR A 168 -45.52 18.51 14.53
CA THR A 168 -46.19 17.45 15.32
C THR A 168 -46.21 16.13 14.55
N ARG A 169 -46.46 16.20 13.23
CA ARG A 169 -46.45 15.03 12.34
C ARG A 169 -45.04 14.42 12.21
N ALA A 170 -44.00 15.25 12.14
CA ALA A 170 -42.61 14.80 12.15
C ALA A 170 -42.23 14.12 13.49
N ALA A 171 -42.62 14.69 14.63
CA ALA A 171 -42.41 14.10 15.95
C ALA A 171 -43.04 12.69 16.06
N ARG A 172 -44.32 12.55 15.68
CA ARG A 172 -45.06 11.27 15.61
C ARG A 172 -44.47 10.29 14.58
N GLY A 173 -43.71 10.79 13.62
CA GLY A 173 -42.93 10.01 12.67
C GLY A 173 -41.58 9.52 13.18
N GLY A 174 -41.19 9.84 14.42
CA GLY A 174 -39.88 9.52 14.98
C GLY A 174 -38.74 10.36 14.39
N ILE A 175 -39.02 11.61 14.00
CA ILE A 175 -38.09 12.55 13.38
C ILE A 175 -37.99 13.83 14.21
N SER A 176 -36.76 14.22 14.61
CA SER A 176 -36.48 15.46 15.34
C SER A 176 -37.15 16.69 14.71
N PRO A 177 -38.14 17.32 15.38
CA PRO A 177 -38.83 18.48 14.84
C PRO A 177 -37.90 19.69 14.65
N ALA A 178 -36.91 19.87 15.52
CA ALA A 178 -35.89 20.92 15.35
C ALA A 178 -35.00 20.68 14.13
N ALA A 179 -34.64 19.43 13.80
CA ALA A 179 -33.89 19.13 12.59
C ALA A 179 -34.75 19.33 11.32
N PHE A 180 -36.02 18.95 11.35
CA PHE A 180 -36.96 19.21 10.24
C PHE A 180 -37.20 20.71 10.03
N ALA A 181 -37.37 21.48 11.11
CA ALA A 181 -37.43 22.94 11.08
C ALA A 181 -36.17 23.53 10.42
N THR A 182 -34.99 23.18 10.93
CA THR A 182 -33.70 23.75 10.50
C THR A 182 -33.31 23.37 9.06
N HIS A 183 -33.74 22.21 8.55
CA HIS A 183 -33.29 21.70 7.25
C HIS A 183 -34.36 21.63 6.16
N VAL A 184 -35.65 21.72 6.51
CA VAL A 184 -36.76 21.68 5.54
C VAL A 184 -37.66 22.91 5.64
N VAL A 185 -38.13 23.28 6.85
CA VAL A 185 -39.08 24.40 7.01
C VAL A 185 -38.39 25.75 6.78
N LEU A 186 -37.29 26.05 7.48
CA LEU A 186 -36.57 27.33 7.32
C LEU A 186 -36.15 27.55 5.86
N PRO A 187 -35.45 26.62 5.16
CA PRO A 187 -34.98 26.88 3.79
C PRO A 187 -36.12 27.09 2.77
N ARG A 188 -37.33 26.60 3.07
CA ARG A 188 -38.54 26.81 2.25
C ARG A 188 -39.23 28.14 2.55
N MET A 189 -39.45 28.45 3.82
CA MET A 189 -40.39 29.50 4.25
C MET A 189 -39.71 30.82 4.63
N SER A 190 -38.42 30.84 4.97
CA SER A 190 -37.73 32.06 5.43
C SER A 190 -37.48 33.12 4.34
N ILE A 191 -38.07 32.93 3.16
CA ILE A 191 -37.96 33.82 1.99
C ILE A 191 -39.33 34.23 1.42
N ASP A 192 -40.44 33.67 1.92
CA ASP A 192 -41.79 34.10 1.57
C ASP A 192 -42.38 34.92 2.73
N TYR A 193 -42.48 36.23 2.56
CA TYR A 193 -43.03 37.14 3.57
C TYR A 193 -44.58 37.19 3.55
N ASP A 194 -45.23 36.60 2.54
CA ASP A 194 -46.70 36.55 2.42
C ASP A 194 -47.28 35.37 3.23
N TRP A 195 -47.28 35.54 4.56
CA TRP A 195 -47.76 34.53 5.51
C TRP A 195 -49.20 34.08 5.22
N ARG A 196 -50.02 34.94 4.59
CA ARG A 196 -51.42 34.65 4.23
C ARG A 196 -51.52 33.50 3.23
N ARG A 197 -50.48 33.32 2.40
CA ARG A 197 -50.40 32.25 1.40
C ARG A 197 -49.61 31.02 1.85
N TRP A 198 -48.94 31.05 3.01
CA TRP A 198 -48.11 29.92 3.49
C TRP A 198 -48.87 28.59 3.55
N LYS A 199 -50.13 28.58 4.01
CA LYS A 199 -50.96 27.35 4.07
C LYS A 199 -51.16 26.73 2.67
N ALA A 200 -51.36 27.55 1.64
CA ALA A 200 -51.57 27.09 0.26
C ALA A 200 -50.26 26.76 -0.47
N ARG A 201 -49.18 27.51 -0.19
CA ARG A 201 -47.87 27.37 -0.86
C ARG A 201 -46.94 26.32 -0.23
N HIS A 202 -47.05 26.05 1.07
CA HIS A 202 -46.02 25.32 1.81
C HIS A 202 -46.53 24.11 2.57
N SER A 203 -47.64 24.19 3.32
CA SER A 203 -48.04 23.12 4.25
C SER A 203 -48.11 21.75 3.59
N TRP A 204 -48.83 21.61 2.47
CA TRP A 204 -49.00 20.32 1.80
C TRP A 204 -47.71 19.74 1.21
N ILE A 205 -46.76 20.58 0.76
CA ILE A 205 -45.42 20.11 0.35
C ILE A 205 -44.59 19.67 1.56
N LEU A 206 -44.68 20.39 2.67
CA LEU A 206 -43.99 20.02 3.90
C LEU A 206 -44.55 18.70 4.45
N ASP A 207 -45.86 18.46 4.33
CA ASP A 207 -46.50 17.15 4.55
C ASP A 207 -45.94 16.06 3.63
N SER A 208 -45.87 16.27 2.32
CA SER A 208 -45.29 15.30 1.37
C SER A 208 -43.83 14.97 1.68
N ILE A 209 -43.04 15.95 2.15
CA ILE A 209 -41.66 15.69 2.58
C ILE A 209 -41.64 14.92 3.91
N VAL A 210 -42.51 15.24 4.88
CA VAL A 210 -42.63 14.43 6.11
C VAL A 210 -42.98 12.98 5.79
N ASP A 211 -43.98 12.72 4.95
CA ASP A 211 -44.38 11.35 4.60
C ASP A 211 -43.24 10.56 3.94
N LEU A 212 -42.46 11.20 3.05
CA LEU A 212 -41.27 10.61 2.46
C LEU A 212 -40.22 10.25 3.51
N LEU A 213 -39.91 11.16 4.44
CA LEU A 213 -38.92 10.91 5.49
C LEU A 213 -39.40 9.89 6.54
N VAL A 214 -40.69 9.89 6.89
CA VAL A 214 -41.28 8.91 7.82
C VAL A 214 -41.38 7.52 7.19
N SER A 215 -41.63 7.44 5.88
CA SER A 215 -41.50 6.18 5.13
C SER A 215 -40.08 5.61 5.18
N LEU A 216 -39.04 6.46 5.19
CA LEU A 216 -37.65 6.03 5.31
C LEU A 216 -37.28 5.68 6.76
N ARG A 217 -37.66 6.48 7.75
CA ARG A 217 -37.38 6.26 9.19
C ARG A 217 -37.88 4.90 9.71
N LYS A 218 -38.92 4.32 9.07
CA LYS A 218 -39.44 2.98 9.37
C LYS A 218 -38.60 1.81 8.82
N GLN A 219 -37.56 2.07 8.02
CA GLN A 219 -36.80 1.05 7.29
C GLN A 219 -35.30 1.13 7.60
N ALA A 220 -34.59 0.00 7.53
CA ALA A 220 -33.13 -0.01 7.63
C ALA A 220 -32.49 0.73 6.43
N PRO A 221 -31.37 1.44 6.60
CA PRO A 221 -30.59 1.63 7.84
C PRO A 221 -31.11 2.76 8.75
N TRP A 222 -32.16 3.47 8.35
CA TRP A 222 -32.65 4.70 9.01
C TRP A 222 -33.46 4.49 10.29
N ASN A 223 -33.90 3.25 10.56
CA ASN A 223 -34.65 2.88 11.76
C ASN A 223 -33.77 2.78 13.04
N ALA A 224 -32.47 2.60 12.91
CA ALA A 224 -31.53 2.80 14.02
C ALA A 224 -31.33 4.30 14.31
N ASP A 225 -31.02 4.68 15.55
CA ASP A 225 -30.83 6.11 15.90
C ASP A 225 -29.52 6.71 15.36
N ARG A 226 -28.57 5.86 14.96
CA ARG A 226 -27.30 6.23 14.31
C ARG A 226 -27.10 5.41 13.03
N LEU A 227 -26.43 6.02 12.05
CA LEU A 227 -26.09 5.37 10.78
C LEU A 227 -24.86 4.47 10.93
N GLY A 228 -25.08 3.16 10.91
CA GLY A 228 -24.03 2.14 11.03
C GLY A 228 -23.24 2.29 12.33
N ALA A 229 -21.92 2.15 12.25
CA ALA A 229 -21.01 2.31 13.39
C ALA A 229 -20.46 3.76 13.51
N THR A 230 -21.30 4.78 13.30
CA THR A 230 -20.88 6.20 13.29
C THR A 230 -21.65 7.08 14.26
N ASP A 231 -21.12 8.26 14.57
CA ASP A 231 -21.79 9.30 15.36
C ASP A 231 -22.84 10.10 14.57
N ILE A 232 -23.16 9.71 13.33
CA ILE A 232 -24.13 10.41 12.51
C ILE A 232 -25.54 9.92 12.83
N ILE A 233 -26.32 10.80 13.45
CA ILE A 233 -27.68 10.55 13.93
C ILE A 233 -28.67 10.48 12.76
N SER A 234 -29.49 9.44 12.72
CA SER A 234 -30.27 9.05 11.53
C SER A 234 -31.40 10.01 11.14
N ASP A 235 -32.15 10.55 12.10
CA ASP A 235 -33.28 11.45 11.79
C ASP A 235 -32.82 12.86 11.39
N ILE A 236 -31.76 13.38 12.03
CA ILE A 236 -31.06 14.58 11.58
C ILE A 236 -30.50 14.35 10.17
N ALA A 237 -29.90 13.18 9.91
CA ALA A 237 -29.39 12.81 8.59
C ALA A 237 -30.49 12.71 7.52
N LEU A 238 -31.67 12.16 7.82
CA LEU A 238 -32.83 12.17 6.92
C LEU A 238 -33.24 13.59 6.52
N CYS A 239 -33.50 14.46 7.51
CA CYS A 239 -33.85 15.86 7.27
C CYS A 239 -32.78 16.60 6.46
N LYS A 240 -31.51 16.34 6.76
CA LYS A 240 -30.35 17.02 6.15
C LYS A 240 -30.05 16.56 4.73
N TYR A 241 -29.96 15.24 4.50
CA TYR A 241 -29.51 14.68 3.23
C TYR A 241 -30.66 14.44 2.24
N VAL A 242 -31.83 14.02 2.73
CA VAL A 242 -32.99 13.65 1.88
C VAL A 242 -34.02 14.77 1.78
N GLY A 243 -34.33 15.44 2.90
CA GLY A 243 -35.35 16.50 2.96
C GLY A 243 -34.90 17.84 2.38
N ARG A 244 -33.71 18.32 2.75
CA ARG A 244 -33.19 19.64 2.34
C ARG A 244 -33.09 19.87 0.82
N PRO A 245 -32.71 18.88 -0.03
CA PRO A 245 -32.76 19.06 -1.49
C PRO A 245 -34.17 19.32 -2.03
N LEU A 246 -35.22 18.77 -1.39
CA LEU A 246 -36.62 18.92 -1.80
C LEU A 246 -37.27 20.22 -1.27
N ALA A 247 -36.75 20.78 -0.18
CA ALA A 247 -37.38 21.86 0.59
C ALA A 247 -37.86 23.06 -0.25
N ARG A 248 -37.10 23.47 -1.27
CA ARG A 248 -37.37 24.67 -2.08
C ARG A 248 -38.08 24.41 -3.42
N LEU A 249 -38.55 23.18 -3.68
CA LEU A 249 -39.31 22.88 -4.91
C LEU A 249 -40.63 23.65 -5.01
N VAL A 250 -41.03 23.98 -6.23
CA VAL A 250 -42.29 24.68 -6.57
C VAL A 250 -43.48 23.72 -6.46
N GLY A 251 -44.68 24.27 -6.19
CA GLY A 251 -45.95 23.53 -6.09
C GLY A 251 -46.17 22.51 -7.21
N GLU A 252 -46.28 23.00 -8.44
CA GLU A 252 -46.56 22.19 -9.64
C GLU A 252 -45.55 21.06 -9.90
N ARG A 253 -44.31 21.18 -9.39
CA ARG A 253 -43.27 20.16 -9.54
C ARG A 253 -43.44 18.97 -8.60
N PHE A 254 -44.14 19.14 -7.48
CA PHE A 254 -44.44 18.03 -6.57
C PHE A 254 -45.55 17.14 -7.13
N THR A 255 -46.67 17.72 -7.58
CA THR A 255 -47.79 16.98 -8.16
C THR A 255 -47.49 16.46 -9.57
N GLY A 256 -46.72 17.19 -10.38
CA GLY A 256 -46.38 16.77 -11.74
C GLY A 256 -45.31 15.67 -11.85
N GLN A 257 -44.63 15.30 -10.76
CA GLN A 257 -43.46 14.40 -10.81
C GLN A 257 -43.40 13.35 -9.67
N GLU A 258 -44.56 12.87 -9.19
CA GLU A 258 -44.66 11.88 -8.10
C GLU A 258 -43.79 10.64 -8.33
N ALA A 259 -43.80 10.04 -9.54
CA ALA A 259 -42.97 8.89 -9.89
C ALA A 259 -41.45 9.15 -9.77
N HIS A 260 -41.01 10.41 -9.93
CA HIS A 260 -39.61 10.79 -9.70
C HIS A 260 -39.31 11.02 -8.21
N LEU A 261 -40.25 11.55 -7.43
CA LEU A 261 -40.14 11.64 -5.97
C LEU A 261 -40.06 10.24 -5.32
N ASP A 262 -40.85 9.29 -5.83
CA ASP A 262 -40.79 7.88 -5.47
C ASP A 262 -39.44 7.27 -5.85
N SER A 263 -38.94 7.49 -7.07
CA SER A 263 -37.60 7.03 -7.46
C SER A 263 -36.45 7.70 -6.67
N TRP A 264 -36.65 8.89 -6.11
CA TRP A 264 -35.71 9.54 -5.19
C TRP A 264 -35.74 8.88 -3.81
N ARG A 265 -36.93 8.71 -3.23
CA ARG A 265 -37.14 7.97 -1.96
C ARG A 265 -36.54 6.57 -2.04
N ASP A 266 -36.81 5.85 -3.11
CA ASP A 266 -36.44 4.44 -3.24
C ASP A 266 -34.93 4.26 -3.49
N ALA A 267 -34.25 5.27 -4.04
CA ALA A 267 -32.79 5.29 -4.02
C ALA A 267 -32.25 5.31 -2.57
N TRP A 268 -32.79 6.16 -1.69
CA TRP A 268 -32.38 6.28 -0.28
C TRP A 268 -32.72 5.06 0.59
N LYS A 269 -33.64 4.18 0.16
CA LYS A 269 -33.87 2.86 0.78
C LYS A 269 -32.73 1.86 0.54
N THR A 270 -31.91 2.06 -0.50
CA THR A 270 -30.93 1.06 -0.96
C THR A 270 -29.49 1.30 -0.50
N PHE A 271 -29.28 2.25 0.42
CA PHE A 271 -27.99 2.51 1.07
C PHE A 271 -27.80 1.59 2.29
N SER A 272 -26.55 1.40 2.73
CA SER A 272 -26.22 0.64 3.93
C SER A 272 -25.56 1.45 5.05
N PHE A 273 -24.88 2.56 4.68
CA PHE A 273 -24.08 3.44 5.53
C PHE A 273 -23.09 2.73 6.45
N LYS A 274 -22.60 1.55 6.05
CA LYS A 274 -21.58 0.78 6.77
C LYS A 274 -20.19 1.46 6.77
N SER A 275 -19.94 2.37 5.82
CA SER A 275 -18.66 3.05 5.63
C SER A 275 -18.67 4.48 6.17
N ALA A 276 -17.95 4.73 7.26
CA ALA A 276 -17.78 6.07 7.82
C ALA A 276 -17.08 7.03 6.84
N GLY A 277 -16.10 6.53 6.08
CA GLY A 277 -15.41 7.30 5.05
C GLY A 277 -16.32 7.72 3.90
N PHE A 278 -17.31 6.90 3.54
CA PHE A 278 -18.31 7.27 2.53
C PHE A 278 -19.24 8.40 2.99
N LEU A 279 -19.69 8.37 4.25
CA LEU A 279 -20.48 9.46 4.84
C LEU A 279 -19.71 10.78 4.89
N LEU A 280 -18.40 10.72 5.19
CA LEU A 280 -17.50 11.87 5.15
C LEU A 280 -17.32 12.41 3.71
N PHE A 281 -17.07 11.53 2.73
CA PHE A 281 -16.98 11.89 1.32
C PHE A 281 -18.26 12.56 0.80
N MET A 282 -19.44 11.98 1.05
CA MET A 282 -20.71 12.60 0.69
C MET A 282 -20.88 13.99 1.34
N ARG A 283 -20.56 14.11 2.64
CA ARG A 283 -20.67 15.37 3.41
C ARG A 283 -19.77 16.48 2.86
N ARG A 284 -18.56 16.16 2.38
CA ARG A 284 -17.58 17.12 1.86
C ARG A 284 -17.82 17.43 0.38
N ALA A 285 -17.82 16.39 -0.47
CA ALA A 285 -17.63 16.54 -1.92
C ALA A 285 -18.92 16.73 -2.73
N ILE A 286 -20.08 16.24 -2.23
CA ILE A 286 -21.32 16.11 -3.04
C ILE A 286 -22.50 16.85 -2.42
N MET A 287 -22.83 16.58 -1.16
CA MET A 287 -24.07 17.09 -0.55
C MET A 287 -24.18 18.63 -0.51
N PRO A 288 -23.09 19.41 -0.35
CA PRO A 288 -23.17 20.87 -0.47
C PRO A 288 -23.68 21.36 -1.83
N CYS A 289 -23.38 20.65 -2.93
CA CYS A 289 -23.88 20.95 -4.26
C CYS A 289 -25.42 20.82 -4.30
N LEU A 290 -25.97 19.73 -3.77
CA LEU A 290 -27.42 19.49 -3.73
C LEU A 290 -28.15 20.52 -2.85
N TYR A 291 -27.52 21.00 -1.76
CA TYR A 291 -28.10 22.06 -0.93
C TYR A 291 -28.11 23.43 -1.61
N ARG A 292 -27.05 23.77 -2.35
CA ARG A 292 -26.97 25.02 -3.14
C ARG A 292 -27.94 25.00 -4.33
N MET A 293 -28.21 23.81 -4.90
CA MET A 293 -29.16 23.63 -5.99
C MET A 293 -30.63 23.51 -5.55
N SER A 294 -30.94 23.34 -4.27
CA SER A 294 -32.31 23.19 -3.76
C SER A 294 -33.22 24.34 -4.25
N GLY A 295 -34.27 24.00 -5.02
CA GLY A 295 -35.19 24.95 -5.67
C GLY A 295 -34.78 25.44 -7.07
N ARG A 296 -33.65 24.96 -7.60
CA ARG A 296 -33.19 25.19 -8.98
C ARG A 296 -33.11 23.92 -9.82
N ILE A 297 -33.36 22.76 -9.20
CA ILE A 297 -33.37 21.43 -9.81
C ILE A 297 -34.69 20.72 -9.49
N ASP A 298 -35.16 19.88 -10.41
CA ASP A 298 -36.45 19.21 -10.32
C ASP A 298 -36.32 17.73 -9.88
N PRO A 299 -37.41 17.08 -9.40
CA PRO A 299 -37.41 15.66 -9.03
C PRO A 299 -36.86 14.73 -10.12
N GLU A 300 -37.17 14.99 -11.40
CA GLU A 300 -36.65 14.29 -12.58
C GLU A 300 -35.10 14.27 -12.65
N GLN A 301 -34.43 15.29 -12.08
CA GLN A 301 -32.97 15.46 -12.05
C GLN A 301 -32.37 14.88 -10.76
N LEU A 302 -33.09 14.99 -9.64
CA LEU A 302 -32.71 14.40 -8.35
C LEU A 302 -32.75 12.86 -8.37
N ALA A 303 -33.76 12.25 -8.97
CA ALA A 303 -33.93 10.79 -8.95
C ALA A 303 -32.81 9.99 -9.66
N PRO A 304 -32.25 10.44 -10.81
CA PRO A 304 -31.00 9.89 -11.36
C PRO A 304 -29.79 10.08 -10.44
N ILE A 305 -29.64 11.24 -9.79
CA ILE A 305 -28.53 11.53 -8.86
C ILE A 305 -28.59 10.58 -7.64
N GLY A 306 -29.76 10.40 -7.02
CA GLY A 306 -29.94 9.48 -5.90
C GLY A 306 -29.56 8.03 -6.26
N ARG A 307 -30.00 7.56 -7.44
CA ARG A 307 -29.63 6.22 -7.95
C ARG A 307 -28.12 6.08 -8.20
N ALA A 308 -27.46 7.12 -8.73
CA ALA A 308 -26.01 7.14 -8.91
C ALA A 308 -25.26 7.06 -7.56
N LEU A 309 -25.75 7.77 -6.52
CA LEU A 309 -25.16 7.75 -5.17
C LEU A 309 -25.26 6.39 -4.48
N SER A 310 -26.40 5.70 -4.60
CA SER A 310 -26.56 4.32 -4.10
C SER A 310 -25.60 3.35 -4.80
N GLY A 311 -25.43 3.49 -6.13
CA GLY A 311 -24.43 2.73 -6.88
C GLY A 311 -23.00 3.02 -6.43
N LEU A 312 -22.70 4.26 -6.04
CA LEU A 312 -21.38 4.69 -5.58
C LEU A 312 -21.01 4.16 -4.19
N GLU A 313 -21.96 4.02 -3.26
CA GLU A 313 -21.67 3.37 -1.96
C GLU A 313 -21.13 1.95 -2.16
N ARG A 314 -21.72 1.20 -3.09
CA ARG A 314 -21.40 -0.21 -3.32
C ARG A 314 -19.98 -0.44 -3.85
N THR A 315 -19.38 0.55 -4.52
CA THR A 315 -17.99 0.49 -4.99
C THR A 315 -17.06 1.30 -4.09
N MET A 316 -17.20 2.63 -4.08
CA MET A 316 -16.30 3.53 -3.38
C MET A 316 -16.45 3.44 -1.85
N GLY A 317 -17.65 3.14 -1.35
CA GLY A 317 -17.87 2.94 0.09
C GLY A 317 -17.11 1.73 0.65
N ARG A 318 -16.95 0.64 -0.13
CA ARG A 318 -16.07 -0.50 0.24
C ARG A 318 -14.63 -0.05 0.38
N ARG A 319 -14.10 0.68 -0.62
CA ARG A 319 -12.70 1.16 -0.64
C ARG A 319 -12.40 2.09 0.52
N LEU A 320 -13.26 3.08 0.76
CA LEU A 320 -13.15 4.01 1.89
C LEU A 320 -13.31 3.34 3.27
N ASN A 321 -13.80 2.10 3.34
CA ASN A 321 -13.84 1.28 4.55
C ASN A 321 -12.63 0.35 4.72
N ALA A 322 -11.86 0.13 3.64
CA ALA A 322 -10.63 -0.66 3.64
C ALA A 322 -9.37 0.19 3.90
N MET A 323 -9.45 1.50 3.61
CA MET A 323 -8.40 2.51 3.82
C MET A 323 -8.28 2.95 5.29
N SER A 324 -7.13 3.51 5.66
CA SER A 324 -6.94 4.15 6.97
C SER A 324 -7.67 5.50 7.06
N LYS A 325 -8.07 5.90 8.29
CA LYS A 325 -8.78 7.18 8.52
C LYS A 325 -8.01 8.39 7.98
N ALA A 326 -6.68 8.40 8.10
CA ALA A 326 -5.83 9.47 7.57
C ALA A 326 -5.84 9.52 6.04
N ALA A 327 -5.71 8.38 5.36
CA ALA A 327 -5.76 8.31 3.90
C ALA A 327 -7.13 8.73 3.33
N VAL A 328 -8.21 8.37 4.03
CA VAL A 328 -9.57 8.83 3.70
C VAL A 328 -9.68 10.35 3.83
N GLN A 329 -9.16 10.96 4.90
CA GLN A 329 -9.21 12.42 5.10
C GLN A 329 -8.44 13.16 3.99
N ILE A 330 -7.18 12.76 3.73
CA ILE A 330 -6.31 13.32 2.68
C ILE A 330 -6.97 13.25 1.30
N PHE A 331 -7.61 12.12 0.99
CA PHE A 331 -8.38 11.97 -0.25
C PHE A 331 -9.60 12.89 -0.31
N VAL A 332 -10.45 12.87 0.73
CA VAL A 332 -11.72 13.61 0.73
C VAL A 332 -11.50 15.13 0.64
N ASP A 333 -10.42 15.65 1.24
CA ASP A 333 -10.08 17.08 1.20
C ASP A 333 -9.56 17.57 -0.16
N LYS A 334 -9.25 16.68 -1.12
CA LYS A 334 -8.83 17.05 -2.48
C LYS A 334 -9.69 16.45 -3.61
N ALA A 335 -10.79 15.77 -3.26
CA ALA A 335 -11.71 15.13 -4.20
C ALA A 335 -13.01 15.92 -4.45
N GLY A 336 -13.09 17.18 -4.01
CA GLY A 336 -14.34 17.94 -3.98
C GLY A 336 -14.80 18.52 -5.34
N LEU A 337 -16.06 18.25 -5.69
CA LEU A 337 -16.80 19.07 -6.66
C LEU A 337 -17.39 20.33 -5.99
N ALA A 338 -17.62 20.26 -4.68
CA ALA A 338 -18.33 21.25 -3.88
C ALA A 338 -17.55 22.55 -3.61
N ASP A 339 -16.22 22.52 -3.64
CA ASP A 339 -15.40 23.66 -3.22
C ASP A 339 -15.45 24.80 -4.26
N ASN A 340 -15.31 24.45 -5.54
CA ASN A 340 -15.40 25.40 -6.67
C ASN A 340 -16.83 25.56 -7.24
N PHE A 341 -17.86 25.19 -6.47
CA PHE A 341 -19.23 25.05 -6.98
C PHE A 341 -19.90 26.38 -7.38
N ASP A 342 -19.69 27.46 -6.63
CA ASP A 342 -20.38 28.72 -6.94
C ASP A 342 -19.82 29.37 -8.23
N SER A 343 -18.50 29.28 -8.44
CA SER A 343 -17.84 29.63 -9.71
C SER A 343 -18.31 28.78 -10.90
N ARG A 344 -18.57 27.48 -10.67
CA ARG A 344 -19.14 26.55 -11.65
C ARG A 344 -20.54 26.97 -12.06
N VAL A 345 -21.40 27.36 -11.12
CA VAL A 345 -22.75 27.87 -11.41
C VAL A 345 -22.71 29.15 -12.23
N GLN A 346 -21.85 30.12 -11.87
CA GLN A 346 -21.71 31.36 -12.64
C GLN A 346 -21.31 31.07 -14.08
N ARG A 347 -20.24 30.28 -14.29
CA ARG A 347 -19.75 29.94 -15.63
C ARG A 347 -20.82 29.28 -16.52
N ARG A 348 -21.70 28.44 -15.97
CA ARG A 348 -22.79 27.81 -16.74
C ARG A 348 -23.97 28.75 -17.00
N LEU A 349 -24.15 29.82 -16.22
CA LEU A 349 -25.08 30.91 -16.56
C LEU A 349 -24.57 31.70 -17.77
N ASP A 350 -23.27 31.99 -17.78
CA ASP A 350 -22.60 32.69 -18.88
C ASP A 350 -22.60 31.86 -20.19
N GLU A 351 -22.40 30.54 -20.08
CA GLU A 351 -22.34 29.58 -21.22
C GLU A 351 -23.71 29.25 -21.84
N LEU A 352 -24.78 29.14 -21.03
CA LEU A 352 -26.03 28.47 -21.44
C LEU A 352 -27.32 29.26 -21.15
N GLN A 353 -27.23 30.58 -20.95
CA GLN A 353 -28.33 31.56 -20.85
C GLN A 353 -29.69 30.97 -20.42
N GLY A 354 -29.81 30.63 -19.13
CA GLY A 354 -31.03 30.08 -18.52
C GLY A 354 -31.00 28.56 -18.26
N SER A 355 -30.27 27.77 -19.05
CA SER A 355 -30.19 26.30 -18.88
C SER A 355 -29.14 25.83 -17.85
N ALA A 356 -28.49 26.77 -17.16
CA ALA A 356 -27.35 26.52 -16.28
C ALA A 356 -27.61 25.48 -15.17
N SER A 357 -28.77 25.53 -14.50
CA SER A 357 -29.08 24.62 -13.40
C SER A 357 -29.17 23.17 -13.84
N LEU A 358 -29.75 22.91 -15.02
CA LEU A 358 -29.82 21.59 -15.63
C LEU A 358 -28.41 21.09 -16.03
N ALA A 359 -27.56 21.98 -16.55
CA ALA A 359 -26.19 21.65 -16.90
C ALA A 359 -25.37 21.26 -15.65
N VAL A 360 -25.46 22.03 -14.56
CA VAL A 360 -24.78 21.72 -13.30
C VAL A 360 -25.34 20.45 -12.64
N ALA A 361 -26.66 20.19 -12.73
CA ALA A 361 -27.25 18.93 -12.27
C ALA A 361 -26.70 17.71 -13.07
N ARG A 362 -26.54 17.85 -14.39
CA ARG A 362 -25.90 16.83 -15.25
C ARG A 362 -24.42 16.65 -14.90
N GLU A 363 -23.66 17.71 -14.64
CA GLU A 363 -22.28 17.61 -14.16
C GLU A 363 -22.17 16.87 -12.82
N VAL A 364 -23.02 17.20 -11.85
CA VAL A 364 -23.05 16.52 -10.55
C VAL A 364 -23.35 15.03 -10.71
N LYS A 365 -24.33 14.66 -11.55
CA LYS A 365 -24.61 13.26 -11.90
C LYS A 365 -23.40 12.58 -12.53
N SER A 366 -22.82 13.18 -13.57
CA SER A 366 -21.67 12.63 -14.30
C SER A 366 -20.44 12.50 -13.40
N PHE A 367 -20.21 13.42 -12.45
CA PHE A 367 -19.14 13.32 -11.46
C PHE A 367 -19.32 12.11 -10.53
N ILE A 368 -20.55 11.86 -10.05
CA ILE A 368 -20.86 10.70 -9.18
C ILE A 368 -20.66 9.38 -9.94
N GLU A 369 -21.10 9.31 -11.20
CA GLU A 369 -20.92 8.13 -12.05
C GLU A 369 -19.45 7.93 -12.45
N LEU A 370 -18.72 9.00 -12.79
CA LEU A 370 -17.28 8.97 -13.05
C LEU A 370 -16.49 8.54 -11.81
N THR A 371 -16.89 8.96 -10.61
CA THR A 371 -16.34 8.46 -9.34
C THR A 371 -16.57 6.95 -9.18
N ARG A 372 -17.75 6.45 -9.58
CA ARG A 372 -18.10 5.02 -9.48
C ARG A 372 -17.23 4.16 -10.41
N GLU A 373 -17.00 4.61 -11.64
CA GLU A 373 -16.13 3.91 -12.59
C GLU A 373 -14.65 4.04 -12.23
N LEU A 374 -14.19 5.23 -11.84
CA LEU A 374 -12.81 5.44 -11.36
C LEU A 374 -12.48 4.61 -10.12
N ALA A 375 -13.45 4.32 -9.24
CA ALA A 375 -13.26 3.43 -8.10
C ALA A 375 -12.86 1.99 -8.50
N ALA A 376 -13.11 1.56 -9.75
CA ALA A 376 -12.68 0.27 -10.29
C ALA A 376 -11.24 0.23 -10.83
N PHE A 377 -10.51 1.36 -10.74
CA PHE A 377 -9.07 1.48 -11.02
C PHE A 377 -8.36 1.83 -9.71
N ASP A 378 -7.16 1.31 -9.46
CA ASP A 378 -6.50 1.45 -8.15
C ASP A 378 -6.32 2.92 -7.74
N ALA A 379 -5.54 3.68 -8.51
CA ALA A 379 -5.31 5.11 -8.25
C ALA A 379 -6.30 6.05 -8.97
N GLY A 380 -7.31 5.50 -9.67
CA GLY A 380 -8.35 6.27 -10.37
C GLY A 380 -9.00 7.38 -9.52
N PRO A 381 -9.40 7.14 -8.25
CA PRO A 381 -10.02 8.17 -7.43
C PRO A 381 -9.14 9.39 -7.16
N ALA A 382 -7.82 9.29 -7.22
CA ALA A 382 -6.92 10.43 -7.02
C ALA A 382 -7.13 11.55 -8.05
N LEU A 383 -7.66 11.23 -9.24
CA LEU A 383 -7.86 12.18 -10.32
C LEU A 383 -9.11 13.09 -10.15
N LEU A 384 -9.99 12.81 -9.18
CA LEU A 384 -11.29 13.49 -9.07
C LEU A 384 -11.20 15.02 -8.94
N GLY A 385 -10.28 15.54 -8.11
CA GLY A 385 -10.06 16.98 -8.00
C GLY A 385 -9.58 17.60 -9.33
N ARG A 386 -8.62 16.93 -9.99
CA ARG A 386 -8.10 17.37 -11.31
C ARG A 386 -9.20 17.39 -12.38
N LEU A 387 -10.13 16.44 -12.35
CA LEU A 387 -11.26 16.35 -13.29
C LEU A 387 -12.37 17.38 -12.96
N SER A 388 -12.59 17.68 -11.68
CA SER A 388 -13.39 18.83 -11.24
C SER A 388 -12.81 20.13 -11.81
N ASP A 389 -11.50 20.38 -11.66
CA ASP A 389 -10.84 21.59 -12.14
C ASP A 389 -10.79 21.70 -13.67
N ILE A 390 -10.60 20.58 -14.39
CA ILE A 390 -10.64 20.59 -15.86
C ILE A 390 -12.06 20.88 -16.36
N SER A 391 -13.10 20.25 -15.80
CA SER A 391 -14.49 20.54 -16.20
C SER A 391 -14.89 21.99 -15.93
N LEU A 392 -14.45 22.58 -14.81
CA LEU A 392 -14.63 24.00 -14.49
C LEU A 392 -13.97 24.94 -15.51
N LYS A 393 -12.91 24.47 -16.20
CA LYS A 393 -12.17 25.23 -17.23
C LYS A 393 -12.70 25.03 -18.65
N LEU A 394 -13.56 24.03 -18.88
CA LEU A 394 -14.14 23.68 -20.17
C LEU A 394 -15.68 23.89 -20.16
N ASP A 395 -16.40 23.17 -21.00
CA ASP A 395 -17.86 23.08 -21.13
C ASP A 395 -18.50 22.08 -20.14
N SER A 396 -19.83 22.06 -20.12
CA SER A 396 -20.64 21.17 -19.27
C SER A 396 -20.73 19.69 -19.70
N ALA A 397 -20.30 19.33 -20.91
CA ALA A 397 -20.35 17.94 -21.38
C ALA A 397 -19.12 17.11 -20.92
N TYR A 398 -17.99 17.78 -20.68
CA TYR A 398 -16.68 17.13 -20.42
C TYR A 398 -16.70 15.98 -19.40
N LEU A 399 -17.46 16.06 -18.30
CA LEU A 399 -17.53 14.97 -17.31
C LEU A 399 -18.28 13.73 -17.83
N SER A 400 -19.24 13.91 -18.73
CA SER A 400 -19.93 12.82 -19.43
C SER A 400 -19.04 12.21 -20.52
N ASP A 401 -18.26 13.03 -21.23
CA ASP A 401 -17.24 12.57 -22.16
C ASP A 401 -16.16 11.75 -21.43
N ALA A 402 -15.69 12.25 -20.29
CA ALA A 402 -14.70 11.57 -19.44
C ALA A 402 -15.25 10.25 -18.86
N LEU A 403 -16.50 10.20 -18.43
CA LEU A 403 -17.18 8.95 -18.02
C LEU A 403 -17.18 7.93 -19.17
N THR A 404 -17.54 8.36 -20.37
CA THR A 404 -17.59 7.49 -21.57
C THR A 404 -16.19 7.01 -21.97
N LEU A 405 -15.18 7.87 -21.88
CA LEU A 405 -13.77 7.52 -22.08
C LEU A 405 -13.29 6.50 -21.05
N THR A 406 -13.65 6.67 -19.77
CA THR A 406 -13.24 5.77 -18.66
C THR A 406 -13.65 4.33 -18.92
N ALA A 407 -14.84 4.11 -19.51
CA ALA A 407 -15.33 2.77 -19.87
C ALA A 407 -14.55 2.11 -21.05
N ALA A 408 -13.74 2.88 -21.80
CA ALA A 408 -12.87 2.37 -22.84
C ALA A 408 -11.41 2.15 -22.38
N LEU A 409 -11.00 2.73 -21.25
CA LEU A 409 -9.61 2.63 -20.76
C LEU A 409 -9.36 1.31 -20.00
N PRO A 410 -8.17 0.69 -20.14
CA PRO A 410 -7.86 -0.58 -19.50
C PRO A 410 -7.63 -0.39 -18.00
N LYS A 411 -8.25 -1.26 -17.20
CA LYS A 411 -8.05 -1.30 -15.73
C LYS A 411 -6.61 -1.73 -15.43
N GLN A 412 -5.79 -0.76 -15.04
CA GLN A 412 -4.37 -0.89 -14.70
C GLN A 412 -4.09 -0.09 -13.43
N GLU A 413 -2.92 -0.31 -12.82
CA GLU A 413 -2.45 0.47 -11.67
C GLU A 413 -1.98 1.87 -12.09
N GLY A 414 -1.89 2.78 -11.11
CA GLY A 414 -1.45 4.16 -11.33
C GLY A 414 -2.49 5.09 -11.98
N THR A 415 -2.01 6.28 -12.34
CA THR A 415 -2.82 7.37 -12.89
C THR A 415 -2.32 7.88 -14.25
N ALA A 416 -1.06 7.65 -14.62
CA ALA A 416 -0.43 8.24 -15.81
C ALA A 416 -1.23 8.03 -17.11
N ILE A 417 -1.69 6.80 -17.37
CA ILE A 417 -2.53 6.48 -18.54
C ILE A 417 -3.87 7.23 -18.48
N LEU A 418 -4.59 7.14 -17.37
CA LEU A 418 -5.89 7.80 -17.16
C LEU A 418 -5.77 9.32 -17.33
N ARG A 419 -4.82 9.92 -16.60
CA ARG A 419 -4.48 11.35 -16.61
C ARG A 419 -4.17 11.84 -18.01
N TRP A 420 -3.29 11.15 -18.74
CA TRP A 420 -2.93 11.53 -20.11
C TRP A 420 -4.17 11.52 -21.01
N HIS A 421 -5.02 10.49 -20.92
CA HIS A 421 -6.23 10.40 -21.75
C HIS A 421 -7.26 11.49 -21.42
N TYR A 422 -7.44 11.85 -20.14
CA TYR A 422 -8.30 12.97 -19.75
C TYR A 422 -7.73 14.34 -20.17
N GLU A 423 -6.40 14.53 -20.06
CA GLU A 423 -5.71 15.75 -20.51
C GLU A 423 -5.67 15.88 -22.04
N ALA A 424 -5.67 14.76 -22.78
CA ALA A 424 -5.85 14.73 -24.22
C ALA A 424 -7.30 15.07 -24.61
N LEU A 425 -8.30 14.43 -23.98
CA LEU A 425 -9.72 14.73 -24.17
C LEU A 425 -10.05 16.21 -23.88
N ALA A 426 -9.36 16.81 -22.91
CA ALA A 426 -9.49 18.23 -22.56
C ALA A 426 -8.96 19.19 -23.65
N ARG A 427 -8.00 18.74 -24.49
CA ARG A 427 -7.47 19.48 -25.64
C ARG A 427 -8.30 19.25 -26.91
N VAL A 428 -9.09 18.18 -26.97
CA VAL A 428 -9.98 17.88 -28.10
C VAL A 428 -11.24 18.78 -28.03
N PRO A 429 -11.57 19.54 -29.09
CA PRO A 429 -12.82 20.31 -29.16
C PRO A 429 -14.05 19.41 -28.96
N ALA A 430 -15.05 19.88 -28.20
CA ALA A 430 -16.21 19.08 -27.80
C ALA A 430 -16.83 18.23 -28.93
N ALA A 431 -17.06 18.82 -30.11
CA ALA A 431 -17.62 18.12 -31.28
C ALA A 431 -16.79 16.94 -31.82
N ARG A 432 -15.50 16.82 -31.45
CA ARG A 432 -14.61 15.72 -31.85
C ARG A 432 -14.32 14.70 -30.73
N ARG A 433 -14.79 14.92 -29.50
CA ARG A 433 -14.49 14.04 -28.36
C ARG A 433 -15.01 12.62 -28.55
N ILE A 434 -16.21 12.46 -29.11
CA ILE A 434 -16.79 11.13 -29.39
C ILE A 434 -15.93 10.35 -30.40
N ALA A 435 -15.35 11.03 -31.40
CA ALA A 435 -14.43 10.40 -32.35
C ALA A 435 -13.13 9.95 -31.67
N PHE A 436 -12.52 10.81 -30.85
CA PHE A 436 -11.33 10.47 -30.04
C PHE A 436 -11.59 9.28 -29.09
N ILE A 437 -12.74 9.24 -28.41
CA ILE A 437 -13.14 8.11 -27.55
C ILE A 437 -13.32 6.82 -28.37
N THR A 438 -13.84 6.93 -29.59
CA THR A 438 -13.98 5.80 -30.52
C THR A 438 -12.61 5.28 -30.98
N GLU A 439 -11.67 6.17 -31.30
CA GLU A 439 -10.27 5.83 -31.65
C GLU A 439 -9.54 5.14 -30.49
N VAL A 440 -9.68 5.65 -29.26
CA VAL A 440 -9.14 5.00 -28.05
C VAL A 440 -9.71 3.59 -27.89
N LYS A 441 -11.03 3.41 -28.11
CA LYS A 441 -11.70 2.11 -28.02
C LYS A 441 -11.23 1.13 -29.10
N SER A 442 -11.10 1.56 -30.36
CA SER A 442 -10.56 0.72 -31.44
C SER A 442 -9.08 0.38 -31.26
N SER A 443 -8.31 1.25 -30.59
CA SER A 443 -6.88 1.06 -30.32
C SER A 443 -6.58 0.15 -29.10
N GLY A 444 -7.59 -0.56 -28.59
CA GLY A 444 -7.46 -1.44 -27.43
C GLY A 444 -7.43 -0.71 -26.07
N GLY A 445 -8.04 0.47 -26.00
CA GLY A 445 -8.15 1.28 -24.79
C GLY A 445 -6.97 2.22 -24.53
N SER A 446 -6.08 2.42 -25.50
CA SER A 446 -5.03 3.44 -25.42
C SER A 446 -4.85 4.11 -26.77
N HIS A 447 -4.92 5.43 -26.79
CA HIS A 447 -4.58 6.24 -27.96
C HIS A 447 -3.15 5.94 -28.45
N SER A 448 -2.93 6.08 -29.76
CA SER A 448 -1.64 5.90 -30.44
C SER A 448 -0.52 6.72 -29.78
N GLY A 449 -0.71 8.04 -29.69
CA GLY A 449 0.21 8.99 -29.07
C GLY A 449 0.31 8.99 -27.54
N CYS A 450 -0.21 7.97 -26.83
CA CYS A 450 -0.07 7.89 -25.37
C CYS A 450 1.30 7.26 -24.98
N PRO A 451 2.23 8.01 -24.36
CA PRO A 451 3.58 7.51 -24.04
C PRO A 451 3.60 6.45 -22.93
N TYR A 452 2.49 6.31 -22.18
CA TYR A 452 2.35 5.37 -21.07
C TYR A 452 1.68 4.04 -21.48
N ARG A 453 1.46 3.80 -22.79
CA ARG A 453 0.76 2.63 -23.35
C ARG A 453 1.47 1.32 -23.00
N LYS A 454 1.09 0.69 -21.88
CA LYS A 454 1.63 -0.60 -21.39
C LYS A 454 3.17 -0.68 -21.48
N ARG A 455 3.84 0.40 -21.10
CA ARG A 455 5.31 0.43 -21.02
C ARG A 455 5.73 -0.57 -19.95
N ARG A 456 6.15 -1.77 -20.37
CA ARG A 456 7.05 -2.58 -19.55
C ARG A 456 8.29 -1.71 -19.40
N VAL A 457 8.57 -1.28 -18.17
CA VAL A 457 9.87 -0.70 -17.82
C VAL A 457 10.94 -1.66 -18.36
N PRO A 458 11.87 -1.18 -19.21
CA PRO A 458 12.96 -2.02 -19.70
C PRO A 458 13.72 -2.60 -18.50
N ALA A 459 14.03 -3.89 -18.52
CA ALA A 459 14.88 -4.46 -17.47
C ALA A 459 16.24 -3.72 -17.47
N PRO A 460 16.86 -3.48 -16.30
CA PRO A 460 18.17 -2.83 -16.23
C PRO A 460 19.21 -3.55 -17.12
N GLY A 461 19.67 -2.86 -18.17
CA GLY A 461 20.59 -3.37 -19.20
C GLY A 461 20.07 -3.32 -20.64
N GLN A 462 18.76 -3.12 -20.88
CA GLN A 462 18.17 -3.47 -22.18
C GLN A 462 18.58 -2.69 -23.44
N ALA A 463 19.20 -1.50 -23.39
CA ALA A 463 19.50 -0.78 -24.64
C ALA A 463 20.69 -1.36 -25.45
N ASP A 464 21.43 -2.34 -24.90
CA ASP A 464 22.33 -3.19 -25.70
C ASP A 464 21.55 -3.99 -26.77
N ALA A 465 20.24 -4.24 -26.56
CA ALA A 465 19.37 -4.80 -27.59
C ALA A 465 19.36 -3.96 -28.88
N THR A 466 19.56 -2.64 -28.81
CA THR A 466 19.67 -1.77 -29.99
C THR A 466 20.97 -2.05 -30.76
N ALA A 467 22.11 -2.08 -30.06
CA ALA A 467 23.41 -2.36 -30.68
C ALA A 467 23.47 -3.78 -31.26
N LEU A 468 22.96 -4.75 -30.49
CA LEU A 468 22.90 -6.16 -30.87
C LEU A 468 21.91 -6.43 -32.00
N ALA A 469 20.83 -5.64 -32.13
CA ALA A 469 19.92 -5.71 -33.28
C ALA A 469 20.59 -5.22 -34.57
N LEU A 470 21.31 -4.10 -34.52
CA LEU A 470 22.10 -3.59 -35.65
C LEU A 470 23.20 -4.60 -36.04
N ALA A 471 23.90 -5.17 -35.06
CA ALA A 471 24.90 -6.22 -35.26
C ALA A 471 24.31 -7.55 -35.77
N SER A 472 23.01 -7.79 -35.56
CA SER A 472 22.24 -8.91 -36.12
C SER A 472 21.69 -8.63 -37.53
N GLY A 473 22.02 -7.47 -38.12
CA GLY A 473 21.66 -7.12 -39.49
C GLY A 473 20.31 -6.40 -39.68
N LEU A 474 19.66 -5.95 -38.60
CA LEU A 474 18.46 -5.10 -38.72
C LEU A 474 18.86 -3.65 -39.07
N SER A 475 18.08 -2.97 -39.90
CA SER A 475 18.32 -1.54 -40.21
C SER A 475 17.90 -0.64 -39.03
N PRO A 476 18.45 0.57 -38.91
CA PRO A 476 18.03 1.54 -37.89
C PRO A 476 16.51 1.79 -37.89
N GLU A 477 15.89 1.88 -39.07
CA GLU A 477 14.45 2.05 -39.23
C GLU A 477 13.64 0.86 -38.70
N GLN A 478 14.15 -0.37 -38.87
CA GLN A 478 13.53 -1.58 -38.31
C GLN A 478 13.67 -1.64 -36.79
N VAL A 479 14.83 -1.24 -36.26
CA VAL A 479 15.10 -1.15 -34.82
C VAL A 479 14.19 -0.10 -34.16
N ASP A 480 14.06 1.08 -34.76
CA ASP A 480 13.14 2.13 -34.32
C ASP A 480 11.68 1.68 -34.40
N ALA A 481 11.26 0.99 -35.47
CA ALA A 481 9.91 0.45 -35.58
C ALA A 481 9.60 -0.59 -34.48
N LEU A 482 10.54 -1.50 -34.19
CA LEU A 482 10.42 -2.50 -33.12
C LEU A 482 10.38 -1.85 -31.72
N ALA A 483 11.18 -0.80 -31.50
CA ALA A 483 11.22 0.00 -30.28
C ALA A 483 9.94 0.81 -30.09
N GLN A 484 9.46 1.53 -31.12
CA GLN A 484 8.21 2.29 -31.08
C GLN A 484 7.01 1.39 -30.82
N ALA A 485 6.95 0.22 -31.47
CA ALA A 485 5.94 -0.81 -31.19
C ALA A 485 6.01 -1.36 -29.74
N GLY A 486 7.05 -1.05 -28.97
CA GLY A 486 7.26 -1.42 -27.57
C GLY A 486 7.16 -0.26 -26.56
N GLY A 487 6.88 0.97 -27.00
CA GLY A 487 6.88 2.15 -26.13
C GLY A 487 8.20 2.94 -26.13
N GLY A 488 8.95 2.87 -27.23
CA GLY A 488 10.13 3.70 -27.52
C GLY A 488 11.47 3.14 -27.02
N VAL A 489 11.55 1.85 -26.67
CA VAL A 489 12.80 1.14 -26.33
C VAL A 489 12.71 -0.29 -26.87
N LEU A 490 13.78 -0.79 -27.48
CA LEU A 490 13.88 -2.20 -27.88
C LEU A 490 14.26 -3.07 -26.67
N THR A 491 13.62 -4.22 -26.54
CA THR A 491 13.85 -5.18 -25.43
C THR A 491 14.42 -6.47 -25.99
N LEU A 492 15.32 -7.15 -25.28
CA LEU A 492 15.88 -8.45 -25.71
C LEU A 492 14.81 -9.51 -26.00
N ASP A 493 13.73 -9.60 -25.20
CA ASP A 493 12.62 -10.54 -25.45
C ASP A 493 11.99 -10.32 -26.84
N ARG A 494 11.74 -9.06 -27.23
CA ARG A 494 11.18 -8.68 -28.54
C ARG A 494 12.16 -8.87 -29.70
N LEU A 495 13.43 -8.56 -29.48
CA LEU A 495 14.48 -8.79 -30.47
C LEU A 495 14.61 -10.29 -30.76
N ARG A 496 14.59 -11.11 -29.70
CA ARG A 496 14.52 -12.57 -29.77
C ARG A 496 13.27 -13.03 -30.51
N GLU A 497 12.07 -12.59 -30.11
CA GLU A 497 10.80 -12.93 -30.79
C GLU A 497 10.85 -12.62 -32.30
N ARG A 498 11.38 -11.45 -32.68
CA ARG A 498 11.55 -11.06 -34.08
C ARG A 498 12.56 -11.94 -34.81
N LEU A 499 13.80 -12.01 -34.32
CA LEU A 499 14.87 -12.73 -35.02
C LEU A 499 14.66 -14.25 -35.01
N PHE A 500 13.99 -14.83 -34.01
CA PHE A 500 13.67 -16.27 -33.99
C PHE A 500 12.55 -16.61 -34.99
N THR A 501 11.69 -15.65 -35.32
CA THR A 501 10.69 -15.78 -36.39
C THR A 501 11.35 -15.68 -37.77
N ASP A 502 12.30 -14.76 -37.93
CA ASP A 502 13.02 -14.53 -39.20
C ASP A 502 14.15 -15.56 -39.46
N GLN A 503 14.74 -16.16 -38.42
CA GLN A 503 15.94 -17.01 -38.48
C GLN A 503 15.75 -18.32 -37.67
N PRO A 504 15.18 -19.38 -38.29
CA PRO A 504 14.86 -20.64 -37.58
C PRO A 504 16.08 -21.40 -37.03
N ASN A 505 17.26 -21.22 -37.62
CA ASN A 505 18.53 -21.77 -37.14
C ASN A 505 18.91 -21.20 -35.75
N LEU A 506 18.70 -19.91 -35.55
CA LEU A 506 19.02 -19.20 -34.31
C LEU A 506 18.04 -19.63 -33.18
N ALA A 507 16.75 -19.78 -33.52
CA ALA A 507 15.75 -20.36 -32.62
C ALA A 507 16.06 -21.82 -32.23
N ALA A 508 16.51 -22.65 -33.18
CA ALA A 508 16.88 -24.05 -32.93
C ALA A 508 18.13 -24.17 -32.03
N ALA A 509 19.12 -23.30 -32.22
CA ALA A 509 20.31 -23.24 -31.37
C ALA A 509 19.98 -22.81 -29.93
N HIS A 510 19.13 -21.80 -29.75
CA HIS A 510 18.60 -21.43 -28.44
C HIS A 510 17.88 -22.62 -27.77
N GLY A 511 17.04 -23.34 -28.51
CA GLY A 511 16.36 -24.54 -28.00
C GLY A 511 17.33 -25.62 -27.49
N LYS A 512 18.42 -25.88 -28.24
CA LYS A 512 19.48 -26.81 -27.83
C LYS A 512 20.20 -26.37 -26.55
N LEU A 513 20.65 -25.12 -26.48
CA LEU A 513 21.36 -24.60 -25.31
C LEU A 513 20.43 -24.53 -24.08
N ALA A 514 19.17 -24.14 -24.25
CA ALA A 514 18.18 -24.13 -23.17
C ALA A 514 17.98 -25.53 -22.58
N ALA A 515 17.81 -26.56 -23.42
CA ALA A 515 17.66 -27.94 -22.97
C ALA A 515 18.91 -28.47 -22.23
N ALA A 516 20.10 -28.11 -22.70
CA ALA A 516 21.36 -28.48 -22.05
C ALA A 516 21.50 -27.80 -20.68
N LEU A 517 21.28 -26.48 -20.59
CA LEU A 517 21.33 -25.72 -19.33
C LEU A 517 20.31 -26.23 -18.29
N ALA A 518 19.10 -26.60 -18.73
CA ALA A 518 18.00 -27.12 -17.91
C ALA A 518 18.23 -28.54 -17.36
N THR A 519 19.26 -29.24 -17.85
CA THR A 519 19.62 -30.62 -17.49
C THR A 519 21.04 -30.74 -16.93
N GLY A 520 21.91 -29.76 -17.17
CA GLY A 520 23.33 -29.79 -16.83
C GLY A 520 24.19 -30.57 -17.84
N LEU A 521 23.63 -30.93 -19.01
CA LEU A 521 24.33 -31.68 -20.07
C LEU A 521 25.33 -30.82 -20.86
N ASP A 522 25.31 -29.49 -20.70
CA ASP A 522 26.32 -28.58 -21.24
C ASP A 522 27.71 -28.76 -20.61
N ARG A 523 27.82 -29.61 -19.56
CA ARG A 523 29.10 -30.09 -19.03
C ARG A 523 29.82 -31.08 -19.96
N ASP A 524 29.07 -31.78 -20.81
CA ASP A 524 29.52 -32.87 -21.68
C ASP A 524 29.74 -32.39 -23.14
N TRP A 525 29.79 -31.06 -23.31
CA TRP A 525 30.01 -30.39 -24.59
C TRP A 525 31.50 -30.35 -24.98
N ASP A 526 31.74 -30.42 -26.28
CA ASP A 526 33.04 -30.29 -26.94
C ASP A 526 32.94 -29.33 -28.14
N MET A 527 34.05 -29.12 -28.86
CA MET A 527 34.07 -28.19 -30.00
C MET A 527 33.10 -28.59 -31.12
N ALA A 528 32.90 -29.89 -31.37
CA ALA A 528 31.94 -30.36 -32.39
C ALA A 528 30.47 -30.04 -32.02
N GLN A 529 30.17 -29.88 -30.73
CA GLN A 529 28.86 -29.42 -30.26
C GLN A 529 28.73 -27.87 -30.31
N LEU A 530 29.84 -27.15 -30.39
CA LEU A 530 29.90 -25.67 -30.47
C LEU A 530 29.95 -25.13 -31.92
N GLU A 531 30.57 -25.84 -32.88
CA GLU A 531 30.61 -25.46 -34.31
C GLU A 531 29.24 -24.98 -34.87
N PRO A 532 28.10 -25.64 -34.59
CA PRO A 532 26.78 -25.19 -35.10
C PRO A 532 26.28 -23.87 -34.48
N MET A 533 26.87 -23.42 -33.38
CA MET A 533 26.62 -22.12 -32.75
C MET A 533 27.64 -21.06 -33.20
N GLU A 534 28.86 -21.46 -33.56
CA GLU A 534 29.84 -20.59 -34.21
C GLU A 534 29.33 -20.07 -35.56
N ALA A 535 28.69 -20.93 -36.34
CA ALA A 535 28.04 -20.61 -37.62
C ALA A 535 26.90 -19.56 -37.54
N LEU A 536 26.49 -19.12 -36.34
CA LEU A 536 25.51 -18.04 -36.13
C LEU A 536 26.15 -16.65 -36.06
N GLY A 537 27.48 -16.56 -35.97
CA GLY A 537 28.21 -15.31 -35.73
C GLY A 537 28.05 -14.77 -34.30
N GLY A 538 28.91 -13.83 -33.91
CA GLY A 538 29.00 -13.31 -32.54
C GLY A 538 27.69 -12.73 -32.00
N ALA A 539 27.02 -11.87 -32.77
CA ALA A 539 25.73 -11.28 -32.36
C ALA A 539 24.63 -12.34 -32.15
N GLY A 540 24.64 -13.43 -32.95
CA GLY A 540 23.72 -14.55 -32.80
C GLY A 540 23.97 -15.37 -31.53
N GLN A 541 25.22 -15.70 -31.24
CA GLN A 541 25.60 -16.35 -29.97
C GLN A 541 25.21 -15.49 -28.77
N GLU A 542 25.49 -14.19 -28.84
CA GLU A 542 25.27 -13.25 -27.76
C GLU A 542 23.78 -12.99 -27.49
N LEU A 543 22.93 -12.96 -28.53
CA LEU A 543 21.48 -12.94 -28.39
C LEU A 543 20.98 -14.14 -27.56
N ILE A 544 21.49 -15.34 -27.88
CA ILE A 544 21.11 -16.58 -27.22
C ILE A 544 21.59 -16.56 -25.77
N LEU A 545 22.86 -16.22 -25.51
CA LEU A 545 23.41 -16.14 -24.15
C LEU A 545 22.66 -15.13 -23.27
N ARG A 546 22.45 -13.90 -23.76
CA ARG A 546 21.75 -12.85 -23.00
C ARG A 546 20.28 -13.16 -22.76
N SER A 547 19.62 -13.89 -23.66
CA SER A 547 18.22 -14.32 -23.45
C SER A 547 18.06 -15.51 -22.48
N LEU A 548 19.08 -16.36 -22.35
CA LEU A 548 19.08 -17.52 -21.45
C LEU A 548 19.67 -17.26 -20.06
N ILE A 549 20.46 -16.18 -19.88
CA ILE A 549 21.15 -15.84 -18.62
C ILE A 549 20.87 -14.38 -18.22
N PRO A 550 19.73 -14.10 -17.53
CA PRO A 550 19.36 -12.76 -17.06
C PRO A 550 20.40 -12.19 -16.10
N GLY A 551 21.05 -11.10 -16.50
CA GLY A 551 22.18 -10.49 -15.81
C GLY A 551 23.34 -10.14 -16.74
N LEU A 552 23.50 -10.88 -17.85
CA LEU A 552 24.42 -10.49 -18.93
C LEU A 552 23.96 -9.21 -19.66
N GLU A 553 22.68 -8.84 -19.52
CA GLU A 553 22.07 -7.65 -20.13
C GLU A 553 22.83 -6.35 -19.82
N GLY A 554 23.48 -6.24 -18.66
CA GLY A 554 24.20 -5.02 -18.26
C GLY A 554 25.59 -4.82 -18.87
N ARG A 555 26.19 -5.83 -19.51
CA ARG A 555 27.59 -5.79 -19.99
C ARG A 555 27.72 -5.01 -21.30
N GLU A 556 27.99 -3.70 -21.21
CA GLU A 556 28.40 -2.90 -22.36
C GLU A 556 29.87 -3.21 -22.76
N GLY A 557 30.15 -3.35 -24.07
CA GLY A 557 31.52 -3.33 -24.62
C GLY A 557 32.01 -4.62 -25.30
N GLU A 558 32.32 -5.66 -24.52
CA GLU A 558 32.99 -6.87 -25.04
C GLU A 558 31.99 -7.96 -25.49
N PRO A 559 32.04 -8.41 -26.76
CA PRO A 559 31.11 -9.43 -27.26
C PRO A 559 31.31 -10.80 -26.61
N LEU A 560 30.22 -11.57 -26.51
CA LEU A 560 30.20 -12.90 -25.88
C LEU A 560 30.38 -14.03 -26.91
N SER A 561 31.61 -14.55 -27.04
CA SER A 561 31.91 -15.77 -27.80
C SER A 561 31.83 -17.03 -26.93
N LEU A 562 31.06 -18.02 -27.37
CA LEU A 562 30.94 -19.33 -26.73
C LEU A 562 32.27 -20.10 -26.72
N ASP A 563 33.03 -20.06 -27.83
CA ASP A 563 34.36 -20.67 -27.92
C ASP A 563 35.35 -20.04 -26.92
N ALA A 564 35.37 -18.71 -26.83
CA ALA A 564 36.25 -18.01 -25.90
C ALA A 564 35.95 -18.39 -24.43
N ILE A 565 34.67 -18.58 -24.09
CA ILE A 565 34.23 -19.08 -22.78
C ILE A 565 34.62 -20.55 -22.61
N TYR A 566 34.38 -21.40 -23.59
CA TYR A 566 34.73 -22.82 -23.54
C TYR A 566 36.23 -23.01 -23.33
N ASN A 567 37.08 -22.45 -24.19
CA ASN A 567 38.53 -22.54 -24.07
C ASN A 567 39.06 -21.92 -22.78
N GLN A 568 38.43 -20.86 -22.27
CA GLN A 568 38.84 -20.26 -21.00
C GLN A 568 38.45 -21.12 -19.78
N TYR A 569 37.38 -21.92 -19.83
CA TYR A 569 36.85 -22.66 -18.65
C TYR A 569 36.78 -24.19 -18.79
N VAL A 570 37.21 -24.79 -19.90
CA VAL A 570 37.27 -26.26 -20.08
C VAL A 570 38.08 -26.96 -18.97
N ASP A 571 39.13 -26.32 -18.44
CA ASP A 571 39.88 -26.81 -17.27
C ASP A 571 39.03 -26.98 -16.02
N ALA A 572 37.94 -26.21 -15.87
CA ALA A 572 37.03 -26.33 -14.73
C ALA A 572 36.32 -27.69 -14.71
N LEU A 573 36.18 -28.38 -15.85
CA LEU A 573 35.60 -29.73 -15.94
C LEU A 573 36.44 -30.80 -15.25
N LYS A 574 37.75 -30.58 -15.07
CA LYS A 574 38.73 -31.59 -14.57
C LYS A 574 38.59 -31.94 -13.07
N GLY A 575 37.59 -31.40 -12.37
CA GLY A 575 37.32 -31.69 -10.97
C GLY A 575 36.13 -32.61 -10.74
N PRO A 576 35.96 -33.17 -9.52
CA PRO A 576 34.81 -34.02 -9.20
C PRO A 576 33.49 -33.29 -9.43
N PHE A 577 32.54 -34.00 -10.06
CA PHE A 577 31.15 -33.57 -10.22
C PHE A 577 30.24 -34.43 -9.35
N ILE A 578 29.30 -33.80 -8.64
CA ILE A 578 28.38 -34.48 -7.72
C ILE A 578 26.95 -34.15 -8.16
N PRO A 579 26.28 -35.01 -8.94
CA PRO A 579 24.95 -34.72 -9.46
C PRO A 579 23.93 -34.65 -8.33
N ALA A 580 23.20 -33.54 -8.26
CA ALA A 580 22.04 -33.35 -7.41
C ALA A 580 21.04 -32.46 -8.15
N SER A 581 19.75 -32.75 -8.03
CA SER A 581 18.68 -31.91 -8.58
C SER A 581 17.43 -32.00 -7.70
N TRP A 582 16.58 -30.97 -7.80
CA TRP A 582 15.34 -30.83 -7.05
C TRP A 582 14.35 -30.01 -7.89
N ALA A 583 13.05 -30.33 -7.87
CA ALA A 583 12.02 -29.53 -8.53
C ALA A 583 11.05 -28.95 -7.51
N LEU A 584 10.60 -27.71 -7.74
CA LEU A 584 9.61 -27.01 -6.91
C LEU A 584 8.55 -26.35 -7.78
N ARG A 585 7.39 -26.11 -7.17
CA ARG A 585 6.34 -25.24 -7.71
C ARG A 585 6.20 -24.03 -6.80
N LEU A 586 6.63 -22.87 -7.28
CA LEU A 586 6.54 -21.62 -6.52
C LEU A 586 5.13 -21.04 -6.65
N PRO A 587 4.42 -20.73 -5.56
CA PRO A 587 3.13 -20.05 -5.64
C PRO A 587 3.36 -18.60 -6.07
N GLN A 588 2.78 -18.21 -7.21
CA GLN A 588 2.86 -16.87 -7.77
C GLN A 588 1.48 -16.20 -7.68
N GLY A 589 1.47 -14.92 -7.33
CA GLY A 589 0.25 -14.11 -7.38
C GLY A 589 -0.06 -13.64 -8.80
N PRO A 590 -1.31 -13.27 -9.12
CA PRO A 590 -1.62 -12.65 -10.40
C PRO A 590 -0.86 -11.33 -10.53
N ALA A 591 -0.16 -11.14 -11.66
CA ALA A 591 0.65 -9.95 -11.93
C ALA A 591 -0.19 -8.66 -11.81
N GLY A 592 0.38 -7.60 -11.20
CA GLY A 592 -0.37 -6.38 -10.85
C GLY A 592 -1.66 -6.63 -10.08
N GLY A 593 -1.69 -7.66 -9.22
CA GLY A 593 -2.86 -8.08 -8.43
C GLY A 593 -4.09 -8.47 -9.26
N GLY A 594 -3.92 -8.87 -10.53
CA GLY A 594 -5.02 -9.08 -11.48
C GLY A 594 -6.14 -9.98 -10.93
N GLY A 595 -7.40 -9.54 -11.08
CA GLY A 595 -8.57 -10.27 -10.55
C GLY A 595 -8.93 -9.97 -9.08
N ILE A 596 -8.07 -9.30 -8.31
CA ILE A 596 -8.38 -8.84 -6.94
C ILE A 596 -9.11 -7.49 -6.99
N GLU A 597 -10.29 -7.38 -6.35
CA GLU A 597 -11.02 -6.10 -6.22
C GLU A 597 -10.13 -5.00 -5.60
N PRO A 598 -10.17 -3.73 -6.07
CA PRO A 598 -9.37 -2.64 -5.51
C PRO A 598 -9.54 -2.44 -4.00
N ALA A 599 -10.73 -2.69 -3.44
CA ALA A 599 -10.96 -2.65 -1.99
C ALA A 599 -10.15 -3.72 -1.21
N GLY A 600 -9.88 -4.88 -1.82
CA GLY A 600 -8.98 -5.90 -1.27
C GLY A 600 -7.52 -5.45 -1.31
N ARG A 601 -7.11 -4.77 -2.39
CA ARG A 601 -5.76 -4.18 -2.51
C ARG A 601 -5.54 -3.08 -1.47
N ASP A 602 -6.54 -2.21 -1.26
CA ASP A 602 -6.54 -1.20 -0.20
C ASP A 602 -6.44 -1.85 1.20
N ALA A 603 -7.16 -2.95 1.46
CA ALA A 603 -7.15 -3.68 2.74
C ALA A 603 -5.86 -4.49 2.98
N ALA A 604 -5.14 -4.88 1.94
CA ALA A 604 -3.80 -5.45 2.06
C ALA A 604 -2.78 -4.35 2.42
N ARG A 605 -2.87 -3.21 1.73
CA ARG A 605 -1.94 -2.07 1.85
C ARG A 605 -1.98 -1.38 3.22
N THR A 606 -3.11 -1.40 3.93
CA THR A 606 -3.21 -0.92 5.32
C THR A 606 -2.50 -1.81 6.36
N ARG A 607 -1.88 -2.93 5.95
CA ARG A 607 -1.07 -3.84 6.80
C ARG A 607 0.43 -3.72 6.54
N LEU A 608 0.85 -2.74 5.74
CA LEU A 608 2.23 -2.52 5.31
C LEU A 608 2.81 -1.26 5.96
N ASP A 609 4.12 -1.22 6.13
CA ASP A 609 4.80 0.05 6.38
C ASP A 609 5.03 0.79 5.06
N MET A 610 4.15 1.76 4.79
CA MET A 610 4.23 2.59 3.61
C MET A 610 5.19 3.78 3.77
N LYS A 611 5.75 4.05 4.96
CA LYS A 611 6.51 5.28 5.24
C LYS A 611 7.74 5.38 4.35
N LEU A 612 8.59 4.36 4.34
CA LEU A 612 9.81 4.35 3.51
C LEU A 612 9.45 4.37 2.01
N LEU A 613 8.47 3.59 1.58
CA LEU A 613 7.96 3.61 0.19
C LEU A 613 7.56 5.02 -0.26
N GLN A 614 6.87 5.78 0.60
CA GLN A 614 6.45 7.16 0.33
C GLN A 614 7.64 8.13 0.30
N GLN A 615 8.58 8.01 1.24
CA GLN A 615 9.79 8.85 1.29
C GLN A 615 10.70 8.61 0.07
N THR A 616 10.99 7.34 -0.26
CA THR A 616 11.79 6.94 -1.43
C THR A 616 11.14 7.41 -2.74
N TRP A 617 9.81 7.32 -2.87
CA TRP A 617 9.10 7.89 -4.02
C TRP A 617 9.27 9.41 -4.12
N GLN A 618 9.11 10.13 -3.01
CA GLN A 618 9.24 11.59 -2.98
C GLN A 618 10.65 12.05 -3.36
N ALA A 619 11.70 11.39 -2.84
CA ALA A 619 13.08 11.64 -3.25
C ALA A 619 13.30 11.37 -4.74
N ALA A 620 12.84 10.22 -5.25
CA ALA A 620 12.97 9.82 -6.65
C ALA A 620 12.14 10.66 -7.64
N THR A 621 11.17 11.45 -7.16
CA THR A 621 10.30 12.31 -7.99
C THR A 621 10.42 13.80 -7.66
N ALA A 622 11.44 14.20 -6.91
CA ALA A 622 11.77 15.59 -6.64
C ALA A 622 11.96 16.38 -7.95
N ARG A 623 11.56 17.66 -7.96
CA ARG A 623 11.68 18.54 -9.14
C ARG A 623 13.09 19.10 -9.29
N GLU A 624 13.69 19.49 -8.18
CA GLU A 624 15.01 20.11 -8.07
C GLU A 624 15.85 19.28 -7.08
N PRO A 625 16.23 18.03 -7.44
CA PRO A 625 17.10 17.20 -6.61
C PRO A 625 18.53 17.74 -6.58
N ASP A 626 19.17 17.64 -5.41
CA ASP A 626 20.56 18.02 -5.17
C ASP A 626 21.55 17.06 -5.84
N ALA A 627 21.94 17.39 -7.07
CA ALA A 627 22.90 16.62 -7.86
C ALA A 627 24.35 16.66 -7.31
N GLU A 628 24.67 17.60 -6.43
CA GLU A 628 26.02 17.83 -5.87
C GLU A 628 26.16 17.22 -4.46
N CYS A 629 25.07 16.66 -3.92
CA CYS A 629 24.94 16.11 -2.57
C CYS A 629 25.37 17.11 -1.47
N ALA A 630 25.31 18.42 -1.75
CA ALA A 630 25.69 19.47 -0.81
C ALA A 630 24.84 19.46 0.47
N GLN A 631 23.53 19.21 0.35
CA GLN A 631 22.62 19.06 1.49
C GLN A 631 22.95 17.78 2.29
N ALA A 632 23.29 16.68 1.62
CA ALA A 632 23.71 15.45 2.30
C ALA A 632 25.00 15.64 3.11
N PHE A 633 25.97 16.43 2.61
CA PHE A 633 27.16 16.82 3.39
C PHE A 633 26.83 17.72 4.58
N ALA A 634 25.89 18.67 4.44
CA ALA A 634 25.41 19.49 5.55
C ALA A 634 24.76 18.63 6.65
N ASP A 635 23.99 17.61 6.27
CA ASP A 635 23.32 16.70 7.20
C ASP A 635 24.28 15.68 7.84
N LEU A 636 25.29 15.20 7.11
CA LEU A 636 26.43 14.48 7.69
C LEU A 636 27.18 15.36 8.72
N GLY A 637 27.24 16.67 8.51
CA GLY A 637 27.77 17.63 9.50
C GLY A 637 26.93 17.69 10.78
N LYS A 638 25.59 17.67 10.66
CA LYS A 638 24.68 17.56 11.82
C LYS A 638 24.91 16.23 12.58
N ILE A 639 25.14 15.13 11.85
CA ILE A 639 25.46 13.82 12.44
C ILE A 639 26.81 13.86 13.16
N ALA A 640 27.86 14.43 12.56
CA ALA A 640 29.17 14.59 13.19
C ALA A 640 29.08 15.38 14.52
N MET A 641 28.37 16.51 14.53
CA MET A 641 28.13 17.30 15.75
C MET A 641 27.32 16.54 16.81
N THR A 642 26.49 15.57 16.41
CA THR A 642 25.73 14.74 17.36
C THR A 642 26.61 13.64 17.94
N LEU A 643 27.35 12.92 17.10
CA LEU A 643 28.31 11.88 17.51
C LEU A 643 29.42 12.44 18.41
N GLN A 644 29.87 13.68 18.17
CA GLN A 644 30.83 14.35 19.05
C GLN A 644 30.23 14.59 20.45
N ARG A 645 29.00 15.10 20.54
CA ARG A 645 28.30 15.32 21.83
C ARG A 645 28.06 14.01 22.58
N ASP A 646 27.71 12.94 21.87
CA ASP A 646 27.52 11.63 22.47
C ASP A 646 28.86 11.01 22.91
N LEU A 647 29.95 11.23 22.15
CA LEU A 647 31.31 10.86 22.57
C LEU A 647 31.74 11.61 23.84
N ASP A 648 31.55 12.93 23.90
CA ASP A 648 31.87 13.76 25.07
C ASP A 648 31.06 13.32 26.30
N ARG A 649 29.79 12.96 26.10
CA ARG A 649 28.88 12.46 27.13
C ARG A 649 29.29 11.08 27.66
N GLU A 650 29.56 10.12 26.78
CA GLU A 650 29.95 8.76 27.18
C GLU A 650 31.38 8.71 27.74
N HIS A 651 32.29 9.56 27.26
CA HIS A 651 33.62 9.73 27.87
C HIS A 651 33.49 10.32 29.27
N SER A 652 32.61 11.31 29.46
CA SER A 652 32.26 11.83 30.79
C SER A 652 31.59 10.78 31.69
N ARG A 653 30.77 9.88 31.13
CA ARG A 653 30.19 8.73 31.87
C ARG A 653 31.29 7.81 32.36
N ALA A 654 32.18 7.38 31.47
CA ALA A 654 33.27 6.46 31.77
C ALA A 654 34.29 7.05 32.78
N LEU A 655 34.59 8.35 32.69
CA LEU A 655 35.39 9.08 33.68
C LEU A 655 34.75 9.07 35.08
N ASN A 656 33.43 9.29 35.16
CA ASN A 656 32.70 9.23 36.44
C ASN A 656 32.61 7.80 36.99
N GLU A 657 32.44 6.80 36.14
CA GLU A 657 32.45 5.38 36.53
C GLU A 657 33.83 4.94 37.04
N GLU A 658 34.92 5.36 36.40
CA GLU A 658 36.30 5.15 36.87
C GLU A 658 36.54 5.84 38.23
N ALA A 659 36.08 7.08 38.39
CA ALA A 659 36.21 7.82 39.65
C ALA A 659 35.44 7.16 40.81
N VAL A 660 34.20 6.72 40.57
CA VAL A 660 33.38 6.00 41.56
C VAL A 660 33.96 4.61 41.86
N ALA A 661 34.52 3.91 40.87
CA ALA A 661 35.22 2.65 41.07
C ALA A 661 36.47 2.83 41.96
N ARG A 662 37.29 3.87 41.70
CA ARG A 662 38.43 4.23 42.55
C ARG A 662 38.03 4.59 43.98
N GLN A 663 36.96 5.37 44.16
CA GLN A 663 36.44 5.71 45.49
C GLN A 663 35.97 4.47 46.27
N LYS A 664 35.28 3.52 45.61
CA LYS A 664 34.87 2.26 46.24
C LYS A 664 36.06 1.35 46.56
N ALA A 665 37.04 1.27 45.68
CA ALA A 665 38.28 0.49 45.92
C ALA A 665 39.11 1.04 47.09
N GLY A 666 39.11 2.37 47.30
CA GLY A 666 39.78 3.03 48.42
C GLY A 666 39.19 2.74 49.81
N GLY A 667 38.06 2.01 49.90
CA GLY A 667 37.35 1.74 51.15
C GLY A 667 37.66 0.42 51.86
N SER A 668 38.43 -0.51 51.26
CA SER A 668 38.68 -1.84 51.85
C SER A 668 40.16 -2.24 51.80
N ALA A 669 40.84 -2.10 52.93
CA ALA A 669 42.23 -2.54 53.10
C ALA A 669 42.32 -4.01 53.52
N THR A 670 42.11 -4.93 52.58
CA THR A 670 42.60 -6.32 52.69
C THR A 670 42.72 -6.94 51.30
N GLY A 671 43.80 -7.69 51.04
CA GLY A 671 44.21 -8.04 49.68
C GLY A 671 43.38 -9.15 49.02
N GLY A 672 43.02 -8.95 47.74
CA GLY A 672 42.33 -9.97 46.94
C GLY A 672 42.01 -9.50 45.52
N SER A 673 42.99 -9.60 44.61
CA SER A 673 42.88 -9.28 43.17
C SER A 673 42.46 -7.84 42.82
N ALA A 674 43.37 -7.06 42.26
CA ALA A 674 43.04 -5.81 41.59
C ALA A 674 42.33 -6.12 40.26
N ALA A 675 41.01 -6.26 40.30
CA ALA A 675 40.19 -6.33 39.09
C ALA A 675 40.46 -5.08 38.23
N LEU A 676 40.69 -5.26 36.93
CA LEU A 676 41.00 -4.16 36.03
C LEU A 676 39.85 -3.16 36.03
N ILE A 677 40.06 -1.98 36.60
CA ILE A 677 39.19 -0.83 36.39
C ILE A 677 39.38 -0.44 34.91
N PRO A 678 38.34 -0.49 34.06
CA PRO A 678 38.48 -0.10 32.66
C PRO A 678 38.88 1.38 32.57
N LEU A 679 39.93 1.68 31.81
CA LEU A 679 40.27 3.07 31.54
C LEU A 679 39.15 3.72 30.71
N PRO A 680 38.81 5.01 30.89
CA PRO A 680 37.76 5.69 30.12
C PRO A 680 38.00 5.73 28.61
N ASN A 681 39.26 5.59 28.18
CA ASN A 681 39.64 5.45 26.77
C ASN A 681 39.58 4.00 26.26
N ASP A 682 39.44 3.02 27.16
CA ASP A 682 39.35 1.61 26.83
C ASP A 682 37.91 1.08 26.73
N ASP A 683 36.93 1.83 27.23
CA ASP A 683 35.50 1.55 27.10
C ASP A 683 35.10 1.31 25.62
N PRO A 684 34.32 0.26 25.31
CA PRO A 684 34.00 -0.12 23.94
C PRO A 684 33.07 0.87 23.23
N GLN A 685 32.19 1.56 23.95
CA GLN A 685 31.25 2.55 23.40
C GLN A 685 31.99 3.85 23.08
N VAL A 686 32.88 4.31 23.96
CA VAL A 686 33.81 5.42 23.71
C VAL A 686 34.71 5.12 22.50
N LYS A 687 35.29 3.92 22.41
CA LYS A 687 36.11 3.49 21.26
C LYS A 687 35.31 3.50 19.95
N ALA A 688 34.08 3.00 19.96
CA ALA A 688 33.22 2.96 18.78
C ALA A 688 32.85 4.38 18.29
N LEU A 689 32.42 5.26 19.21
CA LEU A 689 32.07 6.64 18.89
C LEU A 689 33.29 7.45 18.39
N ARG A 690 34.46 7.31 19.04
CA ARG A 690 35.71 7.97 18.63
C ARG A 690 36.16 7.53 17.23
N LEU A 691 35.94 6.27 16.86
CA LEU A 691 36.22 5.79 15.50
C LEU A 691 35.25 6.39 14.47
N GLN A 692 33.96 6.54 14.82
CA GLN A 692 32.96 7.16 13.93
C GLN A 692 33.22 8.65 13.70
N VAL A 693 33.54 9.40 14.76
CA VAL A 693 33.95 10.82 14.66
C VAL A 693 35.17 10.95 13.75
N LYS A 694 36.27 10.22 14.03
CA LYS A 694 37.49 10.27 13.20
C LYS A 694 37.22 9.96 11.72
N LEU A 695 36.31 9.04 11.40
CA LEU A 695 35.93 8.74 10.02
C LEU A 695 35.23 9.92 9.33
N LEU A 696 34.39 10.66 10.04
CA LEU A 696 33.77 11.89 9.51
C LEU A 696 34.79 13.03 9.40
N ASP A 697 35.71 13.18 10.35
CA ASP A 697 36.80 14.17 10.26
C ASP A 697 37.67 13.95 9.01
N MET A 698 38.07 12.70 8.75
CA MET A 698 38.83 12.33 7.54
C MET A 698 38.03 12.55 6.26
N LEU A 699 36.70 12.33 6.27
CA LEU A 699 35.83 12.66 5.14
C LEU A 699 35.78 14.17 4.87
N PHE A 700 35.59 15.00 5.90
CA PHE A 700 35.49 16.45 5.71
C PHE A 700 36.82 17.06 5.28
N ALA A 701 37.93 16.71 5.92
CA ALA A 701 39.27 17.16 5.53
C ALA A 701 39.60 16.76 4.09
N ALA A 702 39.27 15.53 3.68
CA ALA A 702 39.48 15.06 2.31
C ALA A 702 38.56 15.71 1.26
N MET A 703 37.55 16.48 1.68
CA MET A 703 36.58 17.14 0.79
C MET A 703 36.72 18.68 0.77
N GLU A 704 37.69 19.26 1.49
CA GLU A 704 38.00 20.70 1.39
C GLU A 704 38.46 21.08 -0.03
N ASP A 705 39.26 20.21 -0.67
CA ASP A 705 39.74 20.35 -2.06
C ASP A 705 38.72 19.94 -3.14
N ALA A 706 37.49 19.55 -2.76
CA ALA A 706 36.46 19.03 -3.69
C ALA A 706 35.35 20.08 -3.97
N PRO A 707 35.51 20.94 -5.00
CA PRO A 707 34.63 22.08 -5.23
C PRO A 707 33.18 21.64 -5.51
N VAL A 708 32.25 22.26 -4.78
CA VAL A 708 30.81 21.94 -4.81
C VAL A 708 30.24 21.99 -6.24
N ASN A 709 30.43 23.14 -6.90
CA ASN A 709 29.79 23.52 -8.18
C ASN A 709 30.36 22.80 -9.43
N LYS A 710 30.79 21.54 -9.33
CA LYS A 710 31.46 20.79 -10.43
C LYS A 710 30.95 19.37 -10.68
N LEU A 711 29.92 18.89 -9.95
CA LEU A 711 29.41 17.51 -10.05
C LEU A 711 30.52 16.43 -9.87
N ASP A 712 31.55 16.73 -9.06
CA ASP A 712 32.74 15.89 -8.86
C ASP A 712 32.36 14.46 -8.42
N ALA A 713 32.77 13.47 -9.22
CA ALA A 713 32.43 12.06 -8.98
C ALA A 713 32.99 11.53 -7.65
N ARG A 714 34.10 12.09 -7.15
CA ARG A 714 34.70 11.77 -5.84
C ARG A 714 33.76 12.18 -4.71
N ARG A 715 33.18 13.37 -4.81
CA ARG A 715 32.20 13.93 -3.86
C ARG A 715 30.92 13.10 -3.80
N PHE A 716 30.40 12.66 -4.95
CA PHE A 716 29.25 11.75 -5.02
C PHE A 716 29.56 10.38 -4.40
N ALA A 717 30.69 9.76 -4.75
CA ALA A 717 31.10 8.47 -4.18
C ALA A 717 31.27 8.52 -2.65
N ALA A 718 31.86 9.59 -2.14
CA ALA A 718 32.07 9.81 -0.71
C ALA A 718 30.74 9.99 0.04
N ALA A 719 29.81 10.81 -0.47
CA ALA A 719 28.46 10.97 0.10
C ALA A 719 27.66 9.66 0.12
N LEU A 720 27.80 8.85 -0.94
CA LEU A 720 27.13 7.55 -1.07
C LEU A 720 27.62 6.54 -0.01
N LEU A 721 28.93 6.43 0.17
CA LEU A 721 29.51 5.60 1.22
C LEU A 721 29.16 6.12 2.62
N ALA A 722 29.33 7.41 2.88
CA ALA A 722 29.05 8.04 4.16
C ALA A 722 27.59 7.87 4.59
N SER A 723 26.63 8.21 3.73
CA SER A 723 25.20 8.04 4.01
C SER A 723 24.84 6.58 4.31
N SER A 724 25.36 5.63 3.53
CA SER A 724 25.14 4.20 3.80
C SER A 724 25.76 3.74 5.13
N ARG A 725 26.85 4.38 5.58
CA ARG A 725 27.62 4.00 6.77
C ARG A 725 27.05 4.58 8.07
N PHE A 726 26.60 5.83 8.05
CA PHE A 726 26.21 6.60 9.25
C PHE A 726 24.70 6.85 9.40
N SER A 727 23.89 6.56 8.38
CA SER A 727 22.44 6.79 8.39
C SER A 727 21.64 5.51 8.11
N GLN A 728 20.35 5.54 8.42
CA GLN A 728 19.38 4.49 8.14
C GLN A 728 18.54 4.81 6.89
N PRO A 729 17.96 3.79 6.23
CA PRO A 729 17.07 4.03 5.10
C PRO A 729 15.87 4.90 5.47
N GLY A 730 15.68 5.99 4.75
CA GLY A 730 14.61 6.97 5.02
C GLY A 730 15.02 8.17 5.90
N ASP A 731 16.29 8.25 6.32
CA ASP A 731 16.88 9.48 6.86
C ASP A 731 17.12 10.51 5.74
N GLU A 732 17.15 11.80 6.11
CA GLU A 732 17.28 12.95 5.19
C GLU A 732 18.54 12.85 4.29
N VAL A 733 19.66 12.39 4.85
CA VAL A 733 20.91 12.14 4.11
C VAL A 733 20.70 11.12 2.98
N CYS A 734 20.12 9.96 3.30
CA CYS A 734 19.93 8.86 2.37
C CYS A 734 18.94 9.21 1.25
N LEU A 735 17.88 9.95 1.59
CA LEU A 735 16.89 10.44 0.63
C LEU A 735 17.51 11.50 -0.30
N THR A 736 18.35 12.38 0.22
CA THR A 736 19.07 13.39 -0.57
C THR A 736 20.04 12.74 -1.55
N VAL A 737 20.85 11.77 -1.09
CA VAL A 737 21.80 11.03 -1.95
C VAL A 737 21.08 10.23 -3.04
N LEU A 738 19.92 9.61 -2.73
CA LEU A 738 19.08 8.96 -3.75
C LEU A 738 18.55 9.98 -4.78
N GLY A 739 18.12 11.16 -4.32
CA GLY A 739 17.73 12.26 -5.20
C GLY A 739 18.88 12.70 -6.13
N GLY A 740 20.09 12.86 -5.59
CA GLY A 740 21.29 13.20 -6.35
C GLY A 740 21.67 12.13 -7.38
N ALA A 741 21.58 10.84 -7.03
CA ALA A 741 21.80 9.74 -7.97
C ALA A 741 20.76 9.76 -9.13
N VAL A 742 19.49 10.04 -8.81
CA VAL A 742 18.44 10.25 -9.83
C VAL A 742 18.74 11.49 -10.68
N ALA A 743 19.20 12.59 -10.08
CA ALA A 743 19.56 13.81 -10.81
C ALA A 743 20.68 13.56 -11.84
N ARG A 744 21.73 12.86 -11.42
CA ARG A 744 22.91 12.51 -12.23
C ARG A 744 22.56 11.63 -13.42
N TYR A 745 21.82 10.54 -13.20
CA TYR A 745 21.56 9.54 -14.25
C TYR A 745 20.24 9.72 -15.03
N SER A 746 19.43 10.74 -14.71
CA SER A 746 18.22 11.07 -15.50
C SER A 746 18.43 12.18 -16.53
N ARG A 747 19.44 13.05 -16.38
CA ARG A 747 19.80 14.09 -17.37
C ARG A 747 20.29 13.45 -18.67
N ALA A 748 20.17 14.17 -19.78
CA ALA A 748 20.32 13.61 -21.13
C ALA A 748 21.62 13.99 -21.84
N GLU A 749 22.20 15.11 -21.46
CA GLU A 749 23.32 15.73 -22.18
C GLU A 749 24.68 15.25 -21.64
N ASP A 750 24.73 14.81 -20.37
CA ASP A 750 25.96 14.39 -19.70
C ASP A 750 26.29 12.89 -19.87
N HIS A 751 25.26 12.03 -19.98
CA HIS A 751 25.41 10.56 -19.98
C HIS A 751 24.42 9.87 -20.95
N PRO A 752 24.83 9.54 -22.19
CA PRO A 752 23.95 8.95 -23.22
C PRO A 752 23.74 7.42 -23.14
N SER A 753 24.13 6.77 -22.03
CA SER A 753 24.17 5.29 -21.93
C SER A 753 22.80 4.61 -21.83
N ALA A 754 22.80 3.29 -22.09
CA ALA A 754 21.62 2.43 -22.05
C ALA A 754 20.85 2.52 -20.71
N SER A 755 21.61 2.55 -19.63
CA SER A 755 21.13 2.58 -18.25
C SER A 755 20.53 3.92 -17.84
N CYS A 756 21.08 5.05 -18.30
CA CYS A 756 20.53 6.38 -18.04
C CYS A 756 19.17 6.57 -18.74
N LEU A 757 18.97 5.97 -19.92
CA LEU A 757 17.66 5.91 -20.58
C LEU A 757 16.63 5.11 -19.76
N ALA A 758 17.03 3.99 -19.15
CA ALA A 758 16.15 3.21 -18.27
C ALA A 758 15.78 3.97 -16.99
N VAL A 759 16.76 4.60 -16.32
CA VAL A 759 16.53 5.47 -15.14
C VAL A 759 15.55 6.60 -15.51
N ARG A 760 15.79 7.31 -16.62
CA ARG A 760 14.89 8.38 -17.10
C ARG A 760 13.48 7.87 -17.39
N ALA A 761 13.34 6.71 -18.03
CA ALA A 761 12.03 6.13 -18.35
C ALA A 761 11.22 5.78 -17.09
N ILE A 762 11.87 5.23 -16.06
CA ILE A 762 11.25 4.93 -14.77
C ILE A 762 10.86 6.22 -14.05
N VAL A 763 11.80 7.17 -13.91
CA VAL A 763 11.56 8.46 -13.23
C VAL A 763 10.43 9.25 -13.91
N GLN A 764 10.37 9.28 -15.24
CA GLN A 764 9.26 9.89 -15.98
C GLN A 764 7.92 9.22 -15.70
N GLN A 765 7.88 7.89 -15.56
CA GLN A 765 6.65 7.14 -15.25
C GLN A 765 6.19 7.38 -13.80
N LEU A 766 7.13 7.36 -12.84
CA LEU A 766 6.87 7.74 -11.44
C LEU A 766 6.37 9.18 -11.33
N GLN A 767 7.00 10.14 -12.02
CA GLN A 767 6.58 11.55 -12.07
C GLN A 767 5.21 11.76 -12.76
N ALA A 768 4.89 10.98 -13.81
CA ALA A 768 3.59 11.04 -14.47
C ALA A 768 2.44 10.60 -13.55
N ASP A 769 2.71 9.61 -12.69
CA ASP A 769 1.82 9.15 -11.62
C ASP A 769 1.68 10.16 -10.46
N VAL A 770 2.51 11.21 -10.38
CA VAL A 770 2.34 12.33 -9.43
C VAL A 770 1.19 13.25 -9.87
N VAL A 771 -0.03 12.79 -9.60
CA VAL A 771 -1.13 13.61 -9.06
C VAL A 771 -0.72 14.01 -7.63
N PRO A 772 -1.02 15.24 -7.12
CA PRO A 772 -0.47 15.79 -5.86
C PRO A 772 -0.20 14.75 -4.77
N ALA A 773 1.10 14.52 -4.51
CA ALA A 773 1.65 13.22 -4.16
C ALA A 773 0.93 12.51 -3.00
N GLU A 774 0.55 13.26 -1.96
CA GLU A 774 -0.22 12.78 -0.81
C GLU A 774 -1.42 11.90 -1.20
N VAL A 775 -2.18 12.27 -2.25
CA VAL A 775 -3.39 11.55 -2.68
C VAL A 775 -3.07 10.37 -3.59
N ALA A 776 -2.05 10.48 -4.45
CA ALA A 776 -1.59 9.35 -5.26
C ALA A 776 -1.03 8.23 -4.38
N LEU A 777 -0.24 8.58 -3.37
CA LEU A 777 0.29 7.65 -2.36
C LEU A 777 -0.82 7.03 -1.49
N CYS A 778 -1.96 7.72 -1.32
CA CYS A 778 -3.17 7.15 -0.73
C CYS A 778 -3.81 6.03 -1.57
N PHE A 779 -3.38 5.81 -2.83
CA PHE A 779 -3.86 4.73 -3.71
C PHE A 779 -2.74 3.97 -4.47
N LEU A 780 -1.51 3.96 -3.94
CA LEU A 780 -0.37 3.28 -4.56
C LEU A 780 -0.64 1.78 -4.82
N GLY A 781 -0.39 1.32 -6.04
CA GLY A 781 -0.41 -0.10 -6.46
C GLY A 781 0.91 -0.84 -6.23
N ILE A 782 0.91 -2.16 -6.40
CA ILE A 782 2.10 -2.99 -6.11
C ILE A 782 3.15 -2.96 -7.23
N GLU A 783 2.76 -2.80 -8.49
CA GLU A 783 3.71 -2.58 -9.59
C GLU A 783 4.32 -1.19 -9.48
N GLN A 784 3.54 -0.20 -9.02
CA GLN A 784 4.07 1.14 -8.75
C GLN A 784 5.14 1.10 -7.66
N ALA A 785 4.89 0.40 -6.55
CA ALA A 785 5.89 0.19 -5.52
C ALA A 785 7.10 -0.65 -6.02
N ALA A 786 6.89 -1.60 -6.93
CA ALA A 786 7.96 -2.37 -7.55
C ALA A 786 8.87 -1.51 -8.46
N MET A 787 8.34 -0.47 -9.12
CA MET A 787 9.14 0.48 -9.92
C MET A 787 10.22 1.21 -9.10
N LEU A 788 10.06 1.35 -7.78
CA LEU A 788 11.14 1.88 -6.93
C LEU A 788 12.29 0.87 -6.78
N GLY A 789 11.99 -0.43 -6.76
CA GLY A 789 13.00 -1.49 -6.83
C GLY A 789 13.70 -1.51 -8.18
N ASP A 790 12.94 -1.44 -9.28
CA ASP A 790 13.48 -1.33 -10.63
C ASP A 790 14.40 -0.10 -10.77
N LEU A 791 14.02 1.03 -10.17
CA LEU A 791 14.82 2.27 -10.18
C LEU A 791 16.16 2.09 -9.47
N VAL A 792 16.19 1.50 -8.27
CA VAL A 792 17.43 1.28 -7.52
C VAL A 792 18.37 0.34 -8.27
N ASP A 793 17.83 -0.70 -8.92
CA ASP A 793 18.63 -1.60 -9.75
C ASP A 793 19.10 -0.93 -11.05
N ALA A 794 18.27 -0.09 -11.69
CA ALA A 794 18.66 0.71 -12.87
C ALA A 794 19.75 1.75 -12.54
N LEU A 795 19.65 2.43 -11.38
CA LEU A 795 20.68 3.32 -10.86
C LEU A 795 21.98 2.58 -10.54
N GLY A 796 21.91 1.33 -10.05
CA GLY A 796 23.08 0.48 -9.83
C GLY A 796 23.82 0.12 -11.13
N VAL A 797 23.08 -0.18 -12.21
CA VAL A 797 23.67 -0.39 -13.54
C VAL A 797 24.24 0.91 -14.10
N ALA A 798 23.53 2.04 -13.98
CA ALA A 798 24.00 3.35 -14.44
C ALA A 798 25.28 3.79 -13.71
N LEU A 799 25.33 3.64 -12.38
CA LEU A 799 26.51 3.89 -11.57
C LEU A 799 27.68 3.02 -12.03
N THR A 800 27.45 1.75 -12.38
CA THR A 800 28.50 0.86 -12.87
C THR A 800 29.07 1.29 -14.23
N ALA A 801 28.24 1.88 -15.10
CA ALA A 801 28.61 2.37 -16.43
C ALA A 801 29.25 3.78 -16.41
N ASP A 802 29.31 4.45 -15.25
CA ASP A 802 29.85 5.81 -15.12
C ASP A 802 31.39 5.82 -15.18
N ASP A 803 31.94 6.02 -16.39
CA ASP A 803 33.39 6.10 -16.60
C ASP A 803 34.07 7.25 -15.83
N SER A 804 33.36 8.34 -15.51
CA SER A 804 33.93 9.41 -14.68
C SER A 804 34.10 8.97 -13.23
N LEU A 805 33.17 8.14 -12.72
CA LEU A 805 33.25 7.52 -11.41
C LEU A 805 34.34 6.43 -11.37
N ARG A 806 34.50 5.64 -12.44
CA ARG A 806 35.61 4.68 -12.59
C ARG A 806 36.97 5.38 -12.62
N LEU A 807 37.08 6.50 -13.32
CA LEU A 807 38.31 7.31 -13.37
C LEU A 807 38.66 7.86 -11.97
N ALA A 808 37.69 8.50 -11.31
CA ALA A 808 37.84 9.03 -9.96
C ALA A 808 38.31 7.96 -8.95
N ILE A 809 37.78 6.73 -9.01
CA ILE A 809 38.23 5.63 -8.14
C ILE A 809 39.68 5.19 -8.45
N ARG A 810 40.13 5.27 -9.70
CA ARG A 810 41.53 4.98 -10.07
C ARG A 810 42.47 6.08 -9.56
N GLU A 811 42.06 7.33 -9.65
CA GLU A 811 42.82 8.50 -9.15
C GLU A 811 42.96 8.45 -7.63
N ILE A 812 41.86 8.27 -6.87
CA ILE A 812 41.87 8.12 -5.40
C ILE A 812 42.81 6.98 -4.95
N LYS A 813 42.86 5.88 -5.71
CA LYS A 813 43.76 4.74 -5.44
C LYS A 813 45.23 5.00 -5.78
N ALA A 814 45.52 5.91 -6.70
CA ALA A 814 46.88 6.30 -7.05
C ALA A 814 47.44 7.36 -6.08
N GLU A 815 46.58 8.23 -5.54
CA GLU A 815 46.96 9.33 -4.65
C GLU A 815 47.19 8.90 -3.18
N ALA A 816 46.67 7.73 -2.77
CA ALA A 816 46.93 7.08 -1.47
C ALA A 816 46.75 8.00 -0.23
N GLY A 817 45.77 8.89 -0.26
CA GLY A 817 45.47 9.85 0.80
C GLY A 817 44.29 9.48 1.71
N GLN A 818 43.95 10.39 2.63
CA GLN A 818 42.90 10.21 3.66
C GLN A 818 41.52 9.83 3.08
N LEU A 819 41.21 10.24 1.84
CA LEU A 819 39.98 9.87 1.15
C LEU A 819 39.89 8.35 0.91
N LEU A 820 40.99 7.70 0.54
CA LEU A 820 41.04 6.26 0.33
C LEU A 820 40.85 5.52 1.66
N ASP A 821 41.59 5.93 2.70
CA ASP A 821 41.46 5.39 4.07
C ASP A 821 40.02 5.49 4.60
N PHE A 822 39.34 6.62 4.33
CA PHE A 822 37.91 6.78 4.66
C PHE A 822 37.04 5.83 3.83
N MET A 823 37.16 5.85 2.50
CA MET A 823 36.27 5.11 1.59
C MET A 823 36.39 3.60 1.76
N GLU A 824 37.58 3.07 2.07
CA GLU A 824 37.76 1.66 2.37
C GLU A 824 37.17 1.30 3.76
N GLN A 825 37.35 2.14 4.78
CA GLN A 825 36.72 1.91 6.09
C GLN A 825 35.20 2.11 6.11
N ALA A 826 34.65 2.89 5.18
CA ALA A 826 33.22 3.07 4.96
C ALA A 826 32.61 2.02 4.00
N SER A 827 33.44 1.28 3.26
CA SER A 827 33.00 0.28 2.28
C SER A 827 32.11 -0.80 2.91
N PRO A 828 30.93 -1.10 2.34
CA PRO A 828 30.05 -2.17 2.83
C PRO A 828 30.56 -3.59 2.48
N LEU A 829 31.70 -3.72 1.81
CA LEU A 829 32.30 -5.03 1.49
C LEU A 829 33.10 -5.59 2.69
N PRO A 830 33.06 -6.91 2.97
CA PRO A 830 33.81 -7.50 4.08
C PRO A 830 35.34 -7.37 3.96
N ASN A 831 35.86 -7.29 2.72
CA ASN A 831 37.27 -7.04 2.45
C ASN A 831 37.66 -5.55 2.46
N ARG A 832 36.69 -4.65 2.71
CA ARG A 832 36.83 -3.18 2.74
C ARG A 832 37.33 -2.50 1.47
N GLN A 833 37.48 -3.21 0.35
CA GLN A 833 38.02 -2.61 -0.87
C GLN A 833 37.06 -1.59 -1.49
N LEU A 834 37.60 -0.47 -1.97
CA LEU A 834 36.86 0.48 -2.80
C LEU A 834 36.68 -0.09 -4.22
N THR A 835 35.45 -0.29 -4.66
CA THR A 835 35.08 -0.85 -5.98
C THR A 835 33.72 -0.30 -6.46
N MET A 836 33.39 -0.46 -7.75
CA MET A 836 32.03 -0.14 -8.25
C MET A 836 30.98 -0.97 -7.49
N GLU A 837 31.28 -2.24 -7.21
CA GLU A 837 30.46 -3.13 -6.36
C GLU A 837 30.19 -2.55 -4.96
N SER A 838 31.20 -1.94 -4.31
CA SER A 838 31.02 -1.29 -3.00
C SER A 838 30.07 -0.08 -3.06
N LEU A 839 30.09 0.68 -4.15
CA LEU A 839 29.20 1.82 -4.37
C LEU A 839 27.77 1.38 -4.70
N VAL A 840 27.59 0.32 -5.51
CA VAL A 840 26.26 -0.26 -5.79
C VAL A 840 25.62 -0.81 -4.50
N LEU A 841 26.40 -1.43 -3.62
CA LEU A 841 25.92 -1.88 -2.30
C LEU A 841 25.57 -0.71 -1.38
N ALA A 842 26.38 0.37 -1.37
CA ALA A 842 26.09 1.58 -0.61
C ALA A 842 24.80 2.26 -1.09
N LEU A 843 24.58 2.34 -2.42
CA LEU A 843 23.34 2.81 -3.04
C LEU A 843 22.13 1.95 -2.65
N ARG A 844 22.22 0.62 -2.79
CA ARG A 844 21.15 -0.30 -2.39
C ARG A 844 20.81 -0.16 -0.91
N ARG A 845 21.81 0.07 -0.04
CA ARG A 845 21.62 0.32 1.39
C ARG A 845 20.95 1.67 1.68
N ALA A 846 21.48 2.78 1.15
CA ALA A 846 20.92 4.11 1.36
C ALA A 846 19.48 4.22 0.83
N ALA A 847 19.18 3.64 -0.34
CA ALA A 847 17.83 3.63 -0.90
C ALA A 847 16.85 2.68 -0.18
N GLY A 848 17.33 1.83 0.72
CA GLY A 848 16.50 0.91 1.51
C GLY A 848 16.05 -0.36 0.77
N ALA A 849 16.87 -0.92 -0.12
CA ALA A 849 16.52 -2.08 -0.93
C ALA A 849 16.07 -3.32 -0.11
N GLU A 850 16.63 -3.53 1.10
CA GLU A 850 16.16 -4.58 2.03
C GLU A 850 14.72 -4.32 2.50
N PRO A 851 14.41 -3.27 3.31
CA PRO A 851 13.06 -3.05 3.82
C PRO A 851 12.01 -2.87 2.71
N LEU A 852 12.36 -2.22 1.59
CA LEU A 852 11.48 -2.11 0.42
C LEU A 852 11.17 -3.49 -0.19
N GLY A 853 12.18 -4.34 -0.34
CA GLY A 853 12.01 -5.71 -0.85
C GLY A 853 11.15 -6.58 0.07
N LEU A 854 11.36 -6.48 1.38
CA LEU A 854 10.61 -7.24 2.39
C LEU A 854 9.14 -6.82 2.46
N GLU A 855 8.81 -5.53 2.47
CA GLU A 855 7.42 -5.06 2.47
C GLU A 855 6.71 -5.36 1.13
N LEU A 856 7.42 -5.31 -0.01
CA LEU A 856 6.89 -5.78 -1.30
C LEU A 856 6.57 -7.28 -1.30
N ALA A 857 7.46 -8.12 -0.76
CA ALA A 857 7.25 -9.57 -0.66
C ALA A 857 6.08 -9.92 0.29
N LYS A 858 5.95 -9.18 1.40
CA LYS A 858 4.80 -9.24 2.33
C LYS A 858 3.49 -8.79 1.67
N TRP A 859 3.52 -7.75 0.82
CA TRP A 859 2.35 -7.31 0.05
C TRP A 859 1.87 -8.40 -0.92
N ARG A 860 2.79 -9.08 -1.63
CA ARG A 860 2.43 -10.23 -2.49
C ARG A 860 1.81 -11.37 -1.70
N ASP A 861 2.37 -11.72 -0.53
CA ASP A 861 1.77 -12.74 0.34
C ASP A 861 0.38 -12.34 0.90
N LEU A 862 0.05 -11.05 0.97
CA LEU A 862 -1.30 -10.57 1.30
C LEU A 862 -2.24 -10.60 0.08
N LEU A 863 -1.76 -10.23 -1.11
CA LEU A 863 -2.56 -10.29 -2.34
C LEU A 863 -2.86 -11.74 -2.76
N ILE A 864 -1.91 -12.67 -2.63
CA ILE A 864 -2.12 -14.11 -2.90
C ILE A 864 -3.25 -14.67 -2.01
N LYS A 865 -3.36 -14.22 -0.75
CA LYS A 865 -4.46 -14.61 0.18
C LYS A 865 -5.82 -13.99 -0.15
N LEU A 866 -5.87 -13.04 -1.09
CA LEU A 866 -7.07 -12.35 -1.56
C LEU A 866 -7.41 -12.68 -3.04
N ALA A 867 -6.56 -13.47 -3.71
CA ALA A 867 -6.78 -13.95 -5.06
C ALA A 867 -7.80 -15.11 -5.08
N PRO A 868 -8.44 -15.38 -6.24
CA PRO A 868 -9.19 -16.61 -6.46
C PRO A 868 -8.32 -17.87 -6.21
N ALA A 869 -8.97 -19.00 -5.91
CA ALA A 869 -8.29 -20.22 -5.47
C ALA A 869 -7.29 -20.82 -6.50
N GLU A 870 -7.40 -20.46 -7.78
CA GLU A 870 -6.43 -20.77 -8.83
C GLU A 870 -5.16 -19.90 -8.68
N THR A 871 -4.36 -20.18 -7.64
CA THR A 871 -3.02 -19.58 -7.50
C THR A 871 -2.11 -20.19 -8.57
N SER A 872 -1.59 -19.37 -9.48
CA SER A 872 -0.67 -19.87 -10.51
C SER A 872 0.61 -20.39 -9.86
N GLN A 873 1.07 -21.54 -10.34
CA GLN A 873 2.31 -22.16 -9.87
C GLN A 873 3.38 -22.09 -10.95
N ARG A 874 4.54 -21.53 -10.60
CA ARG A 874 5.70 -21.43 -11.49
C ARG A 874 6.60 -22.65 -11.25
N PRO A 875 6.72 -23.59 -12.21
CA PRO A 875 7.63 -24.73 -12.09
C PRO A 875 9.08 -24.24 -12.21
N VAL A 876 9.92 -24.64 -11.27
CA VAL A 876 11.35 -24.31 -11.24
C VAL A 876 12.18 -25.52 -10.85
N ARG A 877 13.40 -25.59 -11.38
CA ARG A 877 14.32 -26.70 -11.16
C ARG A 877 15.65 -26.21 -10.61
N PHE A 878 16.11 -26.84 -9.56
CA PHE A 878 17.44 -26.66 -8.98
C PHE A 878 18.32 -27.82 -9.45
N LEU A 879 19.56 -27.55 -9.87
CA LEU A 879 20.53 -28.61 -10.20
C LEU A 879 21.96 -28.18 -9.90
N VAL A 880 22.80 -29.11 -9.46
CA VAL A 880 24.26 -28.90 -9.37
C VAL A 880 24.87 -29.11 -10.75
N SER A 881 25.69 -28.15 -11.16
CA SER A 881 26.37 -28.05 -12.44
C SER A 881 27.89 -27.93 -12.26
N ARG A 882 28.60 -28.27 -13.33
CA ARG A 882 30.03 -28.08 -13.51
C ARG A 882 30.33 -27.99 -15.01
N SER A 883 30.19 -26.81 -15.60
CA SER A 883 30.31 -26.53 -17.04
C SER A 883 31.09 -25.23 -17.28
N PRO A 884 31.74 -25.03 -18.45
CA PRO A 884 32.33 -23.76 -18.84
C PRO A 884 31.35 -22.57 -18.74
N LEU A 885 30.06 -22.81 -19.02
CA LEU A 885 29.01 -21.79 -18.94
C LEU A 885 28.67 -21.38 -17.50
N ASP A 886 29.09 -22.16 -16.49
CA ASP A 886 28.95 -21.76 -15.09
C ASP A 886 29.83 -20.54 -14.73
N ALA A 887 30.83 -20.20 -15.55
CA ALA A 887 31.51 -18.90 -15.45
C ALA A 887 30.51 -17.74 -15.57
N LEU A 888 29.51 -17.85 -16.44
CA LEU A 888 28.48 -16.82 -16.65
C LEU A 888 27.47 -16.73 -15.49
N SER A 889 27.35 -17.79 -14.68
CA SER A 889 26.43 -17.81 -13.52
C SER A 889 26.74 -16.73 -12.48
N GLY A 890 27.97 -16.19 -12.50
CA GLY A 890 28.38 -15.08 -11.64
C GLY A 890 27.76 -13.73 -11.98
N TYR A 891 27.20 -13.52 -13.17
CA TYR A 891 26.56 -12.25 -13.55
C TYR A 891 25.10 -12.13 -13.06
N MET A 892 24.54 -13.16 -12.43
CA MET A 892 23.20 -13.13 -11.82
C MET A 892 23.19 -12.38 -10.47
N GLY A 893 22.02 -12.27 -9.83
CA GLY A 893 21.82 -11.43 -8.63
C GLY A 893 21.91 -9.92 -8.87
N GLY A 894 21.91 -9.49 -10.14
CA GLY A 894 22.14 -8.09 -10.51
C GLY A 894 23.55 -7.64 -10.14
N ARG A 895 24.57 -8.35 -10.64
CA ARG A 895 25.98 -7.95 -10.56
C ARG A 895 26.21 -6.65 -11.35
N PRO A 896 27.17 -5.80 -10.95
CA PRO A 896 27.72 -4.78 -11.85
C PRO A 896 28.25 -5.43 -13.15
N ALA A 897 28.11 -4.70 -14.26
CA ALA A 897 28.57 -4.98 -15.61
C ALA A 897 30.10 -5.18 -15.80
N GLU A 898 30.89 -5.12 -14.72
CA GLU A 898 32.34 -5.30 -14.79
C GLU A 898 32.68 -6.76 -15.16
N PRO A 899 33.76 -7.02 -15.94
CA PRO A 899 34.28 -8.36 -16.13
C PRO A 899 34.51 -9.02 -14.77
N LEU A 900 34.03 -10.26 -14.61
CA LEU A 900 34.14 -11.01 -13.35
C LEU A 900 35.57 -10.91 -12.79
N PRO A 901 35.76 -10.43 -11.54
CA PRO A 901 37.10 -10.22 -10.99
C PRO A 901 37.95 -11.47 -11.11
N ALA A 902 39.24 -11.33 -11.45
CA ALA A 902 40.12 -12.47 -11.73
C ALA A 902 40.14 -13.52 -10.60
N ALA A 903 39.96 -13.10 -9.34
CA ALA A 903 39.81 -13.99 -8.19
C ALA A 903 38.50 -14.85 -8.21
N THR A 904 37.39 -14.32 -8.74
CA THR A 904 36.14 -15.06 -8.96
C THR A 904 36.29 -16.05 -10.12
N LEU A 905 36.94 -15.64 -11.22
CA LEU A 905 37.21 -16.53 -12.35
C LEU A 905 38.17 -17.66 -11.97
N ALA A 906 39.22 -17.36 -11.20
CA ALA A 906 40.12 -18.35 -10.62
C ALA A 906 39.45 -19.26 -9.58
N LEU A 907 38.37 -18.82 -8.92
CA LEU A 907 37.58 -19.64 -8.02
C LEU A 907 36.76 -20.69 -8.78
N ILE A 908 36.03 -20.28 -9.84
CA ILE A 908 35.17 -21.18 -10.64
C ILE A 908 35.99 -22.29 -11.33
N LYS A 909 37.23 -22.00 -11.74
CA LYS A 909 38.14 -23.01 -12.31
C LYS A 909 38.63 -24.09 -11.32
N ARG A 910 38.35 -23.99 -10.00
CA ARG A 910 38.91 -24.93 -9.01
C ARG A 910 38.24 -26.31 -9.05
N PRO A 911 39.02 -27.40 -8.91
CA PRO A 911 38.46 -28.74 -8.74
C PRO A 911 37.46 -28.86 -7.58
N GLY A 912 37.65 -28.10 -6.50
CA GLY A 912 36.78 -28.09 -5.32
C GLY A 912 35.54 -27.19 -5.40
N VAL A 913 35.21 -26.59 -6.55
CA VAL A 913 34.04 -25.69 -6.69
C VAL A 913 32.98 -26.30 -7.61
N LEU A 914 31.71 -26.13 -7.22
CA LEU A 914 30.50 -26.54 -7.94
C LEU A 914 29.50 -25.37 -7.93
N VAL A 915 28.64 -25.31 -8.95
CA VAL A 915 27.60 -24.27 -9.06
C VAL A 915 26.22 -24.90 -8.96
N GLY A 916 25.38 -24.39 -8.06
CA GLY A 916 23.95 -24.68 -8.09
C GLY A 916 23.25 -23.72 -9.04
N ARG A 917 22.55 -24.24 -10.04
CA ARG A 917 21.69 -23.48 -10.96
C ARG A 917 20.23 -23.54 -10.48
N LEU A 918 19.52 -22.44 -10.66
CA LEU A 918 18.07 -22.35 -10.63
C LEU A 918 17.56 -22.05 -12.05
N TRP A 919 16.74 -22.94 -12.59
CA TRP A 919 16.12 -22.87 -13.89
C TRP A 919 14.61 -22.58 -13.76
N ASP A 920 14.10 -21.67 -14.57
CA ASP A 920 12.67 -21.36 -14.69
C ASP A 920 12.11 -22.13 -15.89
N GLU A 921 11.31 -23.17 -15.63
CA GLU A 921 10.77 -24.03 -16.70
C GLU A 921 9.71 -23.28 -17.54
N ALA A 922 9.01 -22.31 -16.94
CA ALA A 922 8.01 -21.52 -17.65
C ALA A 922 8.63 -20.44 -18.56
N ALA A 923 9.77 -19.86 -18.16
CA ALA A 923 10.50 -18.88 -18.96
C ALA A 923 11.61 -19.48 -19.85
N SER A 924 11.90 -20.79 -19.70
CA SER A 924 12.98 -21.51 -20.42
C SER A 924 14.35 -20.83 -20.34
N ARG A 925 14.74 -20.38 -19.14
CA ARG A 925 16.01 -19.68 -18.89
C ARG A 925 16.52 -19.88 -17.46
N LEU A 926 17.78 -19.52 -17.20
CA LEU A 926 18.28 -19.43 -15.83
C LEU A 926 17.56 -18.31 -15.07
N ALA A 927 17.34 -18.55 -13.77
CA ALA A 927 16.67 -17.64 -12.86
C ALA A 927 17.36 -17.56 -11.48
N GLY A 928 18.59 -18.06 -11.37
CA GLY A 928 19.44 -17.88 -10.19
C GLY A 928 20.64 -18.82 -10.15
N SER A 929 21.61 -18.49 -9.30
CA SER A 929 22.80 -19.32 -9.02
C SER A 929 23.12 -19.40 -7.53
N CYS A 930 23.96 -20.35 -7.15
CA CYS A 930 24.69 -20.38 -5.89
C CYS A 930 26.04 -21.09 -6.06
N LEU A 931 27.01 -20.80 -5.19
CA LEU A 931 28.33 -21.44 -5.19
C LEU A 931 28.47 -22.41 -4.02
N PHE A 932 29.04 -23.58 -4.31
CA PHE A 932 29.52 -24.55 -3.31
C PHE A 932 31.03 -24.68 -3.46
N ALA A 933 31.79 -24.25 -2.45
CA ALA A 933 33.25 -24.34 -2.44
C ALA A 933 33.73 -25.25 -1.31
N TYR A 934 34.50 -26.28 -1.65
CA TYR A 934 35.12 -27.20 -0.69
C TYR A 934 36.32 -26.55 0.00
N VAL A 935 36.29 -26.50 1.33
CA VAL A 935 37.30 -25.85 2.18
C VAL A 935 37.99 -26.87 3.09
N GLN A 936 39.32 -26.81 3.14
CA GLN A 936 40.18 -27.67 3.97
C GLN A 936 40.84 -26.96 5.16
N ALA A 937 40.67 -25.64 5.30
CA ALA A 937 41.23 -24.87 6.42
C ALA A 937 40.54 -25.16 7.77
N GLY A 938 39.27 -25.60 7.71
CA GLY A 938 38.45 -25.94 8.87
C GLY A 938 37.87 -24.73 9.62
N ALA A 939 37.18 -25.04 10.70
CA ALA A 939 36.66 -24.10 11.69
C ALA A 939 36.98 -24.64 13.09
N THR A 940 38.03 -24.09 13.69
CA THR A 940 38.59 -24.41 15.02
C THR A 940 37.52 -24.47 16.10
N SER A 941 36.69 -23.42 16.19
CA SER A 941 35.60 -23.24 17.16
C SER A 941 34.55 -24.37 17.19
N THR A 942 34.46 -25.20 16.15
CA THR A 942 33.44 -26.26 16.02
C THR A 942 34.01 -27.66 15.78
N GLY A 943 35.33 -27.81 15.71
CA GLY A 943 35.97 -29.10 15.41
C GLY A 943 35.64 -29.64 14.02
N ILE A 944 35.34 -28.75 13.06
CA ILE A 944 35.04 -29.09 11.66
C ILE A 944 36.32 -28.91 10.84
N ALA A 945 36.98 -30.01 10.45
CA ALA A 945 38.23 -29.94 9.68
C ALA A 945 38.02 -29.65 8.17
N LYS A 946 36.86 -30.04 7.62
CA LYS A 946 36.52 -29.94 6.19
C LYS A 946 35.03 -29.64 6.04
N PHE A 947 34.67 -28.75 5.12
CA PHE A 947 33.27 -28.36 4.89
C PHE A 947 33.03 -27.84 3.48
N TRP A 948 31.75 -27.73 3.10
CA TRP A 948 31.30 -26.94 1.96
C TRP A 948 30.92 -25.55 2.42
N GLN A 949 31.59 -24.52 1.92
CA GLN A 949 31.12 -23.14 1.97
C GLN A 949 30.01 -22.96 0.94
N PHE A 950 28.89 -22.38 1.36
CA PHE A 950 27.69 -22.14 0.55
C PHE A 950 27.42 -20.63 0.54
N SER A 951 27.52 -20.02 -0.64
CA SER A 951 27.55 -18.56 -0.80
C SER A 951 27.04 -18.11 -2.18
N ALA A 952 26.92 -16.79 -2.38
CA ALA A 952 26.45 -16.16 -3.62
C ALA A 952 25.11 -16.74 -4.11
N LEU A 953 24.14 -16.89 -3.20
CA LEU A 953 22.77 -17.30 -3.51
C LEU A 953 22.05 -16.14 -4.20
N ASP A 954 22.20 -16.08 -5.51
CA ASP A 954 21.92 -14.90 -6.34
C ASP A 954 20.78 -15.20 -7.33
N PRO A 955 19.51 -15.26 -6.85
CA PRO A 955 18.34 -15.41 -7.71
C PRO A 955 18.16 -14.18 -8.62
N ALA A 956 17.66 -14.41 -9.84
CA ALA A 956 17.42 -13.34 -10.79
C ALA A 956 16.33 -12.39 -10.27
N ARG A 957 16.59 -11.09 -10.31
CA ARG A 957 15.68 -10.04 -9.81
C ARG A 957 14.29 -10.12 -10.45
N VAL A 958 14.22 -10.49 -11.74
CA VAL A 958 12.97 -10.70 -12.49
C VAL A 958 12.13 -11.86 -11.96
N LEU A 959 12.74 -12.89 -11.34
CA LEU A 959 12.00 -13.91 -10.59
C LEU A 959 11.56 -13.35 -9.24
N MET A 960 12.49 -12.79 -8.45
CA MET A 960 12.21 -12.31 -7.09
C MET A 960 11.15 -11.20 -7.04
N ARG A 961 11.05 -10.39 -8.09
CA ARG A 961 10.01 -9.37 -8.32
C ARG A 961 8.59 -9.95 -8.31
N ASP A 962 8.37 -11.20 -8.71
CA ASP A 962 7.04 -11.80 -8.77
C ASP A 962 6.63 -12.53 -7.49
N LEU A 963 7.59 -12.80 -6.60
CA LEU A 963 7.42 -13.71 -5.47
C LEU A 963 7.05 -12.98 -4.17
N GLY A 964 6.13 -13.58 -3.40
CA GLY A 964 5.91 -13.24 -1.99
C GLY A 964 6.94 -13.90 -1.07
N ALA A 965 7.05 -13.45 0.18
CA ALA A 965 8.09 -13.89 1.10
C ALA A 965 8.06 -15.41 1.34
N LYS A 966 6.87 -16.02 1.38
CA LYS A 966 6.68 -17.48 1.42
C LYS A 966 7.35 -18.20 0.23
N ALA A 967 7.23 -17.65 -0.98
CA ALA A 967 7.81 -18.23 -2.19
C ALA A 967 9.32 -17.94 -2.31
N GLN A 968 9.78 -16.77 -1.85
CA GLN A 968 11.21 -16.47 -1.73
C GLN A 968 11.90 -17.43 -0.75
N LEU A 969 11.29 -17.73 0.39
CA LEU A 969 11.78 -18.78 1.30
C LEU A 969 11.82 -20.17 0.64
N ALA A 970 10.84 -20.51 -0.19
CA ALA A 970 10.87 -21.76 -0.95
C ALA A 970 12.04 -21.80 -1.96
N VAL A 971 12.43 -20.67 -2.56
CA VAL A 971 13.65 -20.58 -3.41
C VAL A 971 14.91 -20.85 -2.60
N TYR A 972 15.07 -20.25 -1.42
CA TYR A 972 16.20 -20.56 -0.54
C TYR A 972 16.22 -22.06 -0.14
N LEU A 973 15.07 -22.61 0.25
CA LEU A 973 14.97 -24.02 0.62
C LEU A 973 15.27 -24.98 -0.55
N GLY A 974 15.03 -24.57 -1.81
CA GLY A 974 15.45 -25.30 -3.00
C GLY A 974 16.98 -25.39 -3.14
N PHE A 975 17.68 -24.26 -3.02
CA PHE A 975 19.15 -24.26 -2.98
C PHE A 975 19.68 -25.03 -1.75
N ARG A 976 19.03 -24.90 -0.59
CA ARG A 976 19.35 -25.65 0.63
C ARG A 976 19.10 -27.15 0.47
N ALA A 977 18.17 -27.60 -0.36
CA ALA A 977 17.97 -29.01 -0.69
C ALA A 977 19.11 -29.58 -1.58
N LEU A 978 19.68 -28.78 -2.48
CA LEU A 978 20.94 -29.15 -3.16
C LEU A 978 22.07 -29.27 -2.14
N ALA A 979 22.21 -28.31 -1.22
CA ALA A 979 23.22 -28.32 -0.16
C ALA A 979 23.10 -29.57 0.75
N GLU A 980 21.87 -29.94 1.14
CA GLU A 980 21.61 -31.17 1.89
C GLU A 980 21.98 -32.43 1.11
N THR A 981 21.72 -32.45 -0.20
CA THR A 981 22.04 -33.60 -1.06
C THR A 981 23.56 -33.73 -1.26
N LEU A 982 24.26 -32.61 -1.45
CA LEU A 982 25.72 -32.54 -1.52
C LEU A 982 26.36 -33.01 -0.20
N SER A 983 25.83 -32.56 0.94
CA SER A 983 26.24 -33.00 2.27
C SER A 983 26.03 -34.51 2.47
N LYS A 984 24.83 -35.04 2.17
CA LYS A 984 24.52 -36.49 2.24
C LYS A 984 25.45 -37.33 1.37
N LYS A 985 25.82 -36.86 0.17
CA LYS A 985 26.72 -37.57 -0.75
C LYS A 985 28.20 -37.48 -0.40
N THR A 986 28.61 -36.53 0.45
CA THR A 986 30.04 -36.31 0.79
C THR A 986 30.39 -36.56 2.25
N GLY A 987 29.40 -36.66 3.14
CA GLY A 987 29.62 -36.75 4.59
C GLY A 987 30.15 -35.45 5.21
N LEU A 988 30.09 -34.32 4.49
CA LEU A 988 30.66 -33.03 4.92
C LEU A 988 29.58 -32.06 5.43
N PRO A 989 29.87 -31.27 6.48
CA PRO A 989 29.08 -30.12 6.89
C PRO A 989 28.96 -29.04 5.80
N VAL A 990 27.94 -28.19 5.91
CA VAL A 990 27.75 -27.02 5.05
C VAL A 990 27.60 -25.76 5.91
N LEU A 991 28.38 -24.73 5.59
CA LEU A 991 28.42 -23.45 6.28
C LEU A 991 28.04 -22.29 5.34
N ILE A 992 27.23 -21.35 5.84
CA ILE A 992 26.93 -20.06 5.17
C ILE A 992 27.68 -18.93 5.91
N PRO A 993 28.26 -17.93 5.21
CA PRO A 993 28.87 -16.75 5.86
C PRO A 993 27.93 -15.99 6.83
N GLY A 994 28.48 -15.41 7.89
CA GLY A 994 27.72 -14.71 8.95
C GLY A 994 27.36 -13.26 8.66
N SER A 995 26.71 -12.60 9.62
CA SER A 995 26.16 -11.23 9.54
C SER A 995 27.10 -10.12 8.98
N PRO A 996 28.39 -10.01 9.39
CA PRO A 996 29.32 -9.03 8.77
C PRO A 996 29.66 -9.33 7.30
N SER A 997 29.16 -10.45 6.76
CA SER A 997 29.37 -10.94 5.40
C SER A 997 28.07 -11.30 4.66
N SER A 998 26.92 -10.75 5.05
CA SER A 998 25.63 -11.05 4.38
C SER A 998 25.61 -10.73 2.88
N GLY A 999 26.42 -9.75 2.41
CA GLY A 999 26.65 -9.49 0.98
C GLY A 999 27.45 -10.58 0.23
N MET A 1000 28.06 -11.54 0.93
CA MET A 1000 28.60 -12.78 0.37
C MET A 1000 27.57 -13.92 0.37
N VAL A 1001 26.48 -13.80 1.15
CA VAL A 1001 25.38 -14.77 1.18
C VAL A 1001 24.46 -14.54 -0.02
N SER A 1002 24.04 -13.29 -0.26
CA SER A 1002 23.30 -12.88 -1.47
C SER A 1002 23.53 -11.41 -1.79
N ARG A 1003 23.46 -11.06 -3.08
CA ARG A 1003 23.52 -9.69 -3.63
C ARG A 1003 22.21 -8.93 -3.53
N ASP A 1004 21.09 -9.63 -3.30
CA ASP A 1004 19.80 -9.02 -2.96
C ASP A 1004 19.71 -8.90 -1.43
N PRO A 1005 19.76 -7.67 -0.85
CA PRO A 1005 19.77 -7.50 0.60
C PRO A 1005 18.54 -8.06 1.31
N ALA A 1006 17.36 -8.03 0.65
CA ALA A 1006 16.13 -8.60 1.21
C ALA A 1006 16.21 -10.13 1.28
N PHE A 1007 16.87 -10.77 0.29
CA PHE A 1007 17.06 -12.21 0.29
C PHE A 1007 18.14 -12.66 1.29
N ALA A 1008 19.25 -11.93 1.38
CA ALA A 1008 20.28 -12.16 2.41
C ALA A 1008 19.67 -12.10 3.83
N ALA A 1009 18.92 -11.04 4.13
CA ALA A 1009 18.24 -10.89 5.42
C ALA A 1009 17.18 -11.97 5.68
N LEU A 1010 16.47 -12.45 4.65
CA LEU A 1010 15.54 -13.58 4.76
C LEU A 1010 16.25 -14.89 5.15
N ILE A 1011 17.42 -15.16 4.55
CA ILE A 1011 18.23 -16.35 4.84
C ILE A 1011 18.76 -16.30 6.28
N GLU A 1012 19.36 -15.17 6.65
CA GLU A 1012 19.97 -14.94 7.97
C GLU A 1012 18.91 -15.08 9.09
N ARG A 1013 17.77 -14.41 8.95
CA ARG A 1013 16.65 -14.51 9.91
C ARG A 1013 16.07 -15.92 10.00
N TYR A 1014 16.02 -16.68 8.90
CA TYR A 1014 15.51 -18.05 8.90
C TYR A 1014 16.44 -19.05 9.58
N GLU A 1015 17.76 -19.00 9.31
CA GLU A 1015 18.72 -19.90 9.95
C GLU A 1015 18.90 -19.56 11.46
N LEU A 1016 18.93 -18.27 11.81
CA LEU A 1016 18.90 -17.82 13.21
C LEU A 1016 17.65 -18.31 13.97
N ALA A 1017 16.45 -18.13 13.41
CA ALA A 1017 15.20 -18.60 14.01
C ALA A 1017 15.11 -20.14 14.11
N ALA A 1018 15.91 -20.85 13.31
CA ALA A 1018 16.05 -22.31 13.36
C ALA A 1018 17.16 -22.80 14.32
N GLY A 1019 17.82 -21.89 15.05
CA GLY A 1019 18.83 -22.23 16.05
C GLY A 1019 20.14 -22.78 15.47
N THR A 1020 20.57 -22.32 14.29
CA THR A 1020 21.89 -22.72 13.75
C THR A 1020 23.04 -22.28 14.64
N LEU A 1021 24.02 -23.16 14.79
CA LEU A 1021 25.23 -22.88 15.56
C LEU A 1021 26.17 -21.94 14.78
N LEU A 1022 26.65 -20.90 15.45
CA LEU A 1022 27.64 -19.96 14.92
C LEU A 1022 29.05 -20.53 15.12
N ALA A 1023 29.82 -20.62 14.03
CA ALA A 1023 31.23 -20.96 14.02
C ALA A 1023 32.07 -19.69 13.86
N GLY A 1024 32.84 -19.33 14.89
CA GLY A 1024 33.90 -18.34 14.77
C GLY A 1024 35.12 -18.91 14.02
N GLU A 1025 35.95 -18.04 13.44
CA GLU A 1025 37.22 -18.39 12.79
C GLU A 1025 37.08 -19.33 11.57
N ALA A 1026 35.91 -19.34 10.91
CA ALA A 1026 35.65 -20.17 9.73
C ALA A 1026 36.39 -19.65 8.48
N GLN A 1027 37.68 -19.96 8.36
CA GLN A 1027 38.53 -19.47 7.27
C GLN A 1027 38.00 -19.83 5.88
N ALA A 1028 37.60 -18.82 5.12
CA ALA A 1028 37.26 -18.96 3.71
C ALA A 1028 38.50 -19.36 2.90
N GLY A 1029 38.40 -20.46 2.14
CA GLY A 1029 39.54 -21.01 1.37
C GLY A 1029 40.03 -20.18 0.17
N ASN A 1030 39.67 -18.89 0.04
CA ASN A 1030 40.21 -18.03 -1.02
C ASN A 1030 40.07 -16.50 -0.88
N THR A 1031 39.52 -15.94 0.20
CA THR A 1031 39.62 -14.50 0.48
C THR A 1031 40.79 -14.22 1.42
N SER A 1032 41.18 -12.94 1.59
CA SER A 1032 42.14 -12.57 2.63
C SER A 1032 41.69 -13.08 4.01
N ALA A 1033 42.65 -13.45 4.86
CA ALA A 1033 42.41 -14.22 6.09
C ALA A 1033 41.48 -13.55 7.13
N SER A 1034 41.10 -12.29 6.92
CA SER A 1034 40.18 -11.51 7.75
C SER A 1034 38.70 -11.58 7.33
N ALA A 1035 38.37 -12.10 6.14
CA ALA A 1035 37.10 -11.79 5.47
C ALA A 1035 35.86 -12.60 5.94
N ILE A 1036 36.03 -13.69 6.68
CA ILE A 1036 34.93 -14.40 7.38
C ILE A 1036 35.36 -14.66 8.82
N ALA A 1037 34.92 -13.78 9.73
CA ALA A 1037 35.09 -13.97 11.17
C ALA A 1037 34.10 -15.00 11.74
N GLU A 1038 32.91 -15.12 11.14
CA GLU A 1038 31.77 -15.88 11.62
C GLU A 1038 31.02 -16.56 10.47
N ALA A 1039 30.52 -17.78 10.69
CA ALA A 1039 29.68 -18.53 9.73
C ALA A 1039 28.63 -19.39 10.45
N TYR A 1040 27.45 -19.56 9.83
CA TYR A 1040 26.39 -20.44 10.35
C TYR A 1040 26.57 -21.87 9.86
N VAL A 1041 26.63 -22.84 10.78
CA VAL A 1041 26.62 -24.28 10.46
C VAL A 1041 25.18 -24.71 10.16
N ILE A 1042 24.77 -24.58 8.91
CA ILE A 1042 23.38 -24.83 8.49
C ILE A 1042 23.02 -26.31 8.38
N ILE A 1043 24.02 -27.17 8.11
CA ILE A 1043 23.87 -28.62 7.92
C ILE A 1043 25.06 -29.32 8.57
N ASP A 1044 24.78 -30.27 9.47
CA ASP A 1044 25.75 -31.11 10.17
C ASP A 1044 25.37 -32.59 9.98
N PRO A 1045 26.15 -33.37 9.21
CA PRO A 1045 25.93 -34.81 9.00
C PRO A 1045 25.82 -35.62 10.30
N ARG A 1046 26.42 -35.16 11.40
CA ARG A 1046 26.36 -35.80 12.72
C ARG A 1046 25.00 -35.59 13.41
N LYS A 1047 24.17 -34.66 12.91
CA LYS A 1047 22.89 -34.25 13.48
C LYS A 1047 21.77 -34.33 12.43
N PRO A 1048 21.09 -35.47 12.30
CA PRO A 1048 20.02 -35.67 11.31
C PRO A 1048 18.93 -34.58 11.31
N ALA A 1049 18.65 -33.96 12.45
CA ALA A 1049 17.69 -32.86 12.59
C ALA A 1049 18.03 -31.58 11.78
N THR A 1050 19.28 -31.42 11.32
CA THR A 1050 19.69 -30.29 10.45
C THR A 1050 19.21 -30.46 9.00
N TYR A 1051 18.91 -31.70 8.58
CA TYR A 1051 18.25 -31.98 7.32
C TYR A 1051 16.74 -31.72 7.46
N ARG A 1052 16.28 -30.60 6.89
CA ARG A 1052 14.91 -30.07 7.04
C ARG A 1052 14.29 -29.51 5.77
N ALA A 1053 15.04 -29.30 4.69
CA ALA A 1053 14.58 -28.60 3.49
C ALA A 1053 13.29 -29.22 2.91
N ASP A 1054 13.29 -30.54 2.66
CA ASP A 1054 12.12 -31.29 2.19
C ASP A 1054 10.89 -31.13 3.13
N ARG A 1055 11.09 -31.27 4.45
CA ARG A 1055 10.02 -31.14 5.45
C ARG A 1055 9.40 -29.74 5.44
N GLU A 1056 10.21 -28.69 5.39
CA GLU A 1056 9.69 -27.31 5.34
C GLU A 1056 9.07 -26.99 3.97
N LEU A 1057 9.63 -27.46 2.87
CA LEU A 1057 9.05 -27.30 1.52
C LEU A 1057 7.65 -27.94 1.39
N ARG A 1058 7.45 -29.11 2.01
CA ARG A 1058 6.13 -29.76 2.12
C ARG A 1058 5.17 -28.95 2.99
N ARG A 1059 5.61 -28.42 4.13
CA ARG A 1059 4.81 -27.51 4.99
C ARG A 1059 4.43 -26.21 4.26
N LEU A 1060 5.27 -25.71 3.37
CA LEU A 1060 4.96 -24.57 2.51
C LEU A 1060 4.01 -24.95 1.35
N GLY A 1061 3.86 -26.23 1.02
CA GLY A 1061 3.05 -26.68 -0.12
C GLY A 1061 3.69 -26.39 -1.49
N CYS A 1062 5.02 -26.23 -1.54
CA CYS A 1062 5.78 -25.90 -2.77
C CYS A 1062 6.49 -27.14 -3.38
N PHE A 1063 6.34 -28.31 -2.76
CA PHE A 1063 7.03 -29.54 -3.11
C PHE A 1063 6.31 -30.31 -4.22
N ASP A 1064 7.04 -30.68 -5.28
CA ASP A 1064 6.54 -31.60 -6.32
C ASP A 1064 7.06 -33.02 -6.06
N GLY A 1065 6.14 -33.95 -5.76
CA GLY A 1065 6.47 -35.34 -5.44
C GLY A 1065 6.93 -36.19 -6.64
N SER A 1066 6.86 -35.68 -7.87
CA SER A 1066 7.28 -36.42 -9.08
C SER A 1066 8.79 -36.48 -9.29
N ALA A 1067 9.57 -35.61 -8.65
CA ALA A 1067 10.99 -35.38 -8.95
C ALA A 1067 11.98 -36.27 -8.16
N LEU A 1068 11.71 -37.58 -8.06
CA LEU A 1068 12.77 -38.56 -7.84
C LEU A 1068 13.33 -38.97 -9.20
N PRO A 1069 14.52 -38.50 -9.63
CA PRO A 1069 15.20 -39.11 -10.76
C PRO A 1069 15.56 -40.55 -10.36
N SER A 1070 14.89 -41.53 -10.97
CA SER A 1070 15.40 -42.89 -11.02
C SER A 1070 16.81 -42.82 -11.60
N GLY A 1071 17.82 -43.17 -10.80
CA GLY A 1071 19.19 -43.20 -11.27
C GLY A 1071 19.32 -44.14 -12.48
N PRO A 1072 20.34 -43.97 -13.33
CA PRO A 1072 20.64 -44.96 -14.35
C PRO A 1072 20.78 -46.31 -13.67
N ALA A 1073 20.05 -47.32 -14.16
CA ALA A 1073 20.11 -48.66 -13.59
C ALA A 1073 21.56 -49.15 -13.64
N SER A 1074 22.06 -49.68 -12.53
CA SER A 1074 23.38 -50.30 -12.51
C SER A 1074 23.43 -51.42 -13.56
N PRO A 1075 24.38 -51.40 -14.51
CA PRO A 1075 24.64 -52.57 -15.32
C PRO A 1075 25.21 -53.68 -14.42
N ASN A 1076 24.69 -54.88 -14.62
CA ASN A 1076 25.47 -56.11 -14.44
C ASN A 1076 26.23 -56.37 -15.76
#